data_AF-A0A1G0ZFA7-F1
#
_entry.id   AF-A0A1G0ZFA7-F1
#
_cell.length_a   1.000
_cell.length_b   1.000
_cell.length_c   1.000
_cell.angle_alpha   90.00
_cell.angle_beta   90.00
_cell.angle_gamma   90.00
#
_symmetry.space_group_name_H-M   'P 1'
#
loop_
_entity.id
_entity.type
_entity.pdbx_description
1 polymer ?
#
loop_
_entity_poly.entity_id
_entity_poly.type
_entity_poly.pdbx_seq_one_letter_code
_entity_poly.pdbx_strand_id
1 'polypeptide(L)'
;MDVKTIESAYRRIVNIRERSGPEKFFLHIHIGKPGIELVALHRKNIHPQSFLLYFYPETEGVDIDDLYSHFTPDERILFSSLDRGETHIEILSMSIALLKIEPGRIAVTQNAELEKVMVDKIERIKNSVNDFLSNLLCESRSSLMHLRCSIHNLPLIMSNGIYSIKGNGKMPHAIICGAGPSLLKQFDILKKYKGKILIIASGHAYAALHNAEIEPDFVVEMDSESHLNWRRHNIKPACPLVAMPILAPETARRFEKIIWASEPHSSFSGFLREAGINLEPLSLSRSVIITAIDFAVKAACPGIALIGNDLCMSESGNAHVKASVFDDEEPQTLIEIEGNEGEKVFTVPGFEGIREVLQAYLLSVKQQKNAPEIFNCTEGGAHIENCGRLSLRSFVESASPASCDLSFPEKEIKNTVPYITGVRDDFAEYLNVLERLLSLSRQLSSALNNPAAETSQIASLRTELKETARHETEIKNRKTLKDLITVAAEQADAILSRGGTNSTREAAVMLEEFEKRHELIHDLCNDIKSDFDFILDENIKNEGPYSFKSFRKFTLSFIEKNNKEFADFLHAHDKQLPERFKLLTNQLYLPFVRIEREDKSLFRLNSFISMESSAAAEVNDFIKESGFDIKRNAVVFFAPGNWAHVVEFAKMYPDADFLVVDPWPELFSAIINQASFMHYLPEKTLMIGMRDDLKNWKRIYHGAVREWKRQGREILFFRHPRTWQLAEIQEKLKELPS
;
A
#
# COMPACT_ATOMS: atom_id res chain seq x y z
N MET A 1 26.28 4.80 10.45
CA MET A 1 25.79 4.36 9.13
C MET A 1 26.87 4.67 8.10
N ASP A 2 27.26 3.73 7.23
CA ASP A 2 28.36 3.91 6.25
C ASP A 2 27.84 4.50 4.93
N VAL A 3 27.62 5.82 4.93
CA VAL A 3 26.98 6.57 3.84
C VAL A 3 27.68 6.36 2.49
N LYS A 4 29.02 6.29 2.48
CA LYS A 4 29.79 6.11 1.24
C LYS A 4 29.54 4.75 0.59
N THR A 5 29.42 3.70 1.40
CA THR A 5 29.13 2.35 0.91
C THR A 5 27.73 2.28 0.30
N ILE A 6 26.74 2.92 0.93
CA ILE A 6 25.36 2.97 0.43
C ILE A 6 25.28 3.75 -0.89
N GLU A 7 25.93 4.92 -0.99
CA GLU A 7 25.97 5.70 -2.23
C GLU A 7 26.65 4.95 -3.38
N SER A 8 27.74 4.23 -3.09
CA SER A 8 28.43 3.40 -4.07
C SER A 8 27.52 2.28 -4.58
N ALA A 9 26.81 1.60 -3.66
CA ALA A 9 25.85 0.56 -3.99
C ALA A 9 24.69 1.09 -4.83
N TYR A 10 24.13 2.24 -4.46
CA TYR A 10 23.06 2.92 -5.19
C TYR A 10 23.44 3.14 -6.65
N ARG A 11 24.61 3.77 -6.88
CA ARG A 11 25.11 4.07 -8.24
C ARG A 11 25.28 2.80 -9.06
N ARG A 12 25.79 1.73 -8.47
CA ARG A 12 25.99 0.45 -9.17
C ARG A 12 24.65 -0.16 -9.58
N ILE A 13 23.66 -0.19 -8.69
CA ILE A 13 22.32 -0.73 -8.99
C ILE A 13 21.62 0.08 -10.09
N VAL A 14 21.65 1.41 -10.01
CA VAL A 14 21.03 2.31 -11.02
C VAL A 14 21.69 2.10 -12.39
N ASN A 15 23.03 2.11 -12.46
CA ASN A 15 23.74 1.90 -13.71
C ASN A 15 23.42 0.55 -14.37
N ILE A 16 23.33 -0.52 -13.57
CA ILE A 16 22.98 -1.86 -14.05
C ILE A 16 21.55 -1.88 -14.60
N ARG A 17 20.61 -1.25 -13.89
CA ARG A 17 19.21 -1.17 -14.30
C ARG A 17 19.05 -0.41 -15.62
N GLU A 18 19.69 0.74 -15.76
CA GLU A 18 19.63 1.56 -16.98
C GLU A 18 20.16 0.79 -18.21
N ARG A 19 21.20 -0.03 -18.03
CA ARG A 19 21.80 -0.83 -19.12
C ARG A 19 21.02 -2.09 -19.48
N SER A 20 20.34 -2.70 -18.51
CA SER A 20 19.65 -3.99 -18.71
C SER A 20 18.27 -3.88 -19.38
N GLY A 21 17.72 -2.68 -19.53
CA GLY A 21 16.39 -2.46 -20.11
C GLY A 21 15.24 -2.87 -19.16
N PRO A 22 14.00 -3.01 -19.66
CA PRO A 22 12.80 -3.23 -18.85
C PRO A 22 12.61 -4.68 -18.36
N GLU A 23 13.63 -5.53 -18.47
CA GLU A 23 13.53 -6.94 -18.06
C GLU A 23 13.38 -7.08 -16.53
N LYS A 24 12.53 -8.02 -16.10
CA LYS A 24 12.30 -8.30 -14.68
C LYS A 24 13.51 -8.99 -14.06
N PHE A 25 14.07 -8.39 -13.01
CA PHE A 25 15.22 -8.94 -12.29
C PHE A 25 14.81 -10.05 -11.31
N PHE A 26 15.76 -10.92 -11.00
CA PHE A 26 15.72 -11.79 -9.82
C PHE A 26 16.72 -11.25 -8.79
N LEU A 27 16.46 -11.44 -7.50
CA LEU A 27 17.43 -11.12 -6.45
C LEU A 27 17.85 -12.41 -5.77
N HIS A 28 19.13 -12.74 -5.89
CA HIS A 28 19.73 -13.83 -5.15
C HIS A 28 20.55 -13.26 -4.01
N ILE A 29 20.20 -13.61 -2.78
CA ILE A 29 20.94 -13.20 -1.59
C ILE A 29 21.75 -14.41 -1.15
N HIS A 30 23.07 -14.29 -1.12
CA HIS A 30 23.94 -15.34 -0.61
C HIS A 30 24.63 -14.87 0.67
N ILE A 31 24.55 -15.67 1.72
CA ILE A 31 25.16 -15.39 3.03
C ILE A 31 26.35 -16.33 3.24
N GLY A 32 27.57 -15.82 3.13
CA GLY A 32 28.77 -16.64 3.08
C GLY A 32 30.06 -15.82 3.15
N LYS A 33 31.20 -16.49 3.35
CA LYS A 33 32.52 -15.88 3.14
C LYS A 33 32.77 -15.78 1.63
N PRO A 34 33.05 -14.59 1.08
CA PRO A 34 33.24 -14.44 -0.36
C PRO A 34 34.61 -14.99 -0.77
N GLY A 35 34.67 -15.51 -2.00
CA GLY A 35 35.89 -15.91 -2.67
C GLY A 35 35.66 -15.95 -4.18
N ILE A 36 36.67 -15.63 -4.98
CA ILE A 36 36.55 -15.47 -6.44
C ILE A 36 35.86 -16.69 -7.07
N GLU A 37 36.34 -17.90 -6.75
CA GLU A 37 35.79 -19.16 -7.27
C GLU A 37 34.36 -19.42 -6.80
N LEU A 38 34.05 -19.11 -5.53
CA LEU A 38 32.72 -19.30 -4.96
C LEU A 38 31.70 -18.34 -5.59
N VAL A 39 32.05 -17.07 -5.73
CA VAL A 39 31.19 -16.06 -6.37
C VAL A 39 30.92 -16.43 -7.83
N ALA A 40 31.95 -16.88 -8.56
CA ALA A 40 31.80 -17.37 -9.94
C ALA A 40 30.90 -18.62 -10.01
N LEU A 41 31.03 -19.54 -9.06
CA LEU A 41 30.18 -20.73 -8.96
C LEU A 41 28.72 -20.36 -8.67
N HIS A 42 28.47 -19.49 -7.69
CA HIS A 42 27.11 -18.99 -7.41
C HIS A 42 26.52 -18.29 -8.61
N ARG A 43 27.31 -17.46 -9.32
CA ARG A 43 26.86 -16.79 -10.54
C ARG A 43 26.40 -17.77 -11.61
N LYS A 44 27.13 -18.88 -11.78
CA LYS A 44 26.81 -19.93 -12.75
C LYS A 44 25.54 -20.70 -12.39
N ASN A 45 25.20 -20.78 -11.10
CA ASN A 45 24.08 -21.57 -10.58
C ASN A 45 22.78 -20.77 -10.39
N ILE A 46 22.78 -19.47 -10.66
CA ILE A 46 21.59 -18.61 -10.55
C ILE A 46 21.13 -18.16 -11.94
N HIS A 47 19.89 -17.66 -12.02
CA HIS A 47 19.35 -17.16 -13.27
C HIS A 47 20.24 -16.03 -13.85
N PRO A 48 20.47 -15.95 -15.18
CA PRO A 48 21.36 -14.94 -15.76
C PRO A 48 20.94 -13.49 -15.50
N GLN A 49 19.65 -13.25 -15.29
CA GLN A 49 19.08 -11.94 -14.89
C GLN A 49 19.13 -11.68 -13.38
N SER A 50 19.67 -12.60 -12.58
CA SER A 50 19.78 -12.40 -11.13
C SER A 50 20.82 -11.35 -10.80
N PHE A 51 20.42 -10.42 -9.94
CA PHE A 51 21.33 -9.62 -9.14
C PHE A 51 21.74 -10.44 -7.92
N LEU A 52 23.04 -10.62 -7.68
CA LEU A 52 23.55 -11.33 -6.51
C LEU A 52 23.96 -10.31 -5.46
N LEU A 53 23.28 -10.36 -4.33
CA LEU A 53 23.65 -9.63 -3.14
C LEU A 53 24.39 -10.59 -2.20
N TYR A 54 25.67 -10.35 -2.02
CA TYR A 54 26.56 -11.22 -1.25
C TYR A 54 26.80 -10.60 0.12
N PHE A 55 26.22 -11.21 1.15
CA PHE A 55 26.38 -10.81 2.53
C PHE A 55 27.42 -11.67 3.23
N TYR A 56 28.37 -11.02 3.90
CA TYR A 56 29.51 -11.71 4.48
C TYR A 56 29.84 -11.20 5.89
N PRO A 57 30.27 -12.09 6.81
CA PRO A 57 30.87 -11.66 8.06
C PRO A 57 32.25 -11.05 7.80
N GLU A 58 32.60 -9.98 8.53
CA GLU A 58 33.95 -9.44 8.54
C GLU A 58 34.91 -10.50 9.11
N THR A 59 35.70 -11.09 8.21
CA THR A 59 36.74 -12.06 8.54
C THR A 59 38.07 -11.57 8.01
N GLU A 60 39.17 -11.83 8.73
CA GLU A 60 40.52 -11.52 8.26
C GLU A 60 40.78 -12.09 6.85
N GLY A 61 41.35 -11.25 5.98
CA GLY A 61 41.82 -11.64 4.63
C GLY A 61 40.81 -11.49 3.49
N VAL A 62 39.65 -10.84 3.69
CA VAL A 62 38.72 -10.50 2.59
C VAL A 62 38.94 -9.06 2.14
N ASP A 63 39.50 -8.88 0.95
CA ASP A 63 39.59 -7.58 0.27
C ASP A 63 38.49 -7.48 -0.79
N ILE A 64 37.52 -6.59 -0.54
CA ILE A 64 36.36 -6.39 -1.42
C ILE A 64 36.75 -5.64 -2.70
N ASP A 65 37.72 -4.73 -2.63
CA ASP A 65 38.17 -4.00 -3.81
C ASP A 65 38.93 -4.94 -4.75
N ASP A 66 39.74 -5.84 -4.19
CA ASP A 66 40.36 -6.93 -4.94
C ASP A 66 39.30 -7.85 -5.57
N LEU A 67 38.29 -8.30 -4.81
CA LEU A 67 37.19 -9.11 -5.34
C LEU A 67 36.47 -8.41 -6.50
N TYR A 68 36.11 -7.12 -6.36
CA TYR A 68 35.47 -6.38 -7.44
C TYR A 68 36.35 -6.26 -8.68
N SER A 69 37.69 -6.22 -8.54
CA SER A 69 38.61 -6.12 -9.69
C SER A 69 38.59 -7.36 -10.59
N HIS A 70 38.13 -8.51 -10.07
CA HIS A 70 38.03 -9.77 -10.81
C HIS A 70 36.70 -9.92 -11.58
N PHE A 71 35.75 -9.00 -11.38
CA PHE A 71 34.43 -9.02 -12.02
C PHE A 71 34.26 -7.78 -12.89
N THR A 72 33.56 -7.93 -14.02
CA THR A 72 33.31 -6.75 -14.86
C THR A 72 32.37 -5.76 -14.16
N PRO A 73 32.46 -4.45 -14.46
CA PRO A 73 31.52 -3.47 -13.91
C PRO A 73 30.04 -3.78 -14.22
N ASP A 74 29.79 -4.53 -15.30
CA ASP A 74 28.45 -4.94 -15.74
C ASP A 74 27.93 -6.19 -15.01
N GLU A 75 28.78 -6.90 -14.26
CA GLU A 75 28.31 -8.02 -13.46
C GLU A 75 27.42 -7.54 -12.31
N ARG A 76 26.24 -8.16 -12.26
CA ARG A 76 25.15 -7.88 -11.32
C ARG A 76 25.46 -8.46 -9.94
N ILE A 77 26.51 -7.95 -9.31
CA ILE A 77 27.01 -8.37 -8.01
C ILE A 77 27.16 -7.16 -7.10
N LEU A 78 26.80 -7.33 -5.84
CA LEU A 78 27.10 -6.39 -4.78
C LEU A 78 27.50 -7.12 -3.51
N PHE A 79 28.53 -6.64 -2.82
CA PHE A 79 28.99 -7.17 -1.55
C PHE A 79 28.63 -6.22 -0.41
N SER A 80 28.17 -6.76 0.72
CA SER A 80 27.98 -5.99 1.96
C SER A 80 28.34 -6.81 3.19
N SER A 81 29.08 -6.18 4.11
CA SER A 81 29.41 -6.74 5.42
C SER A 81 28.18 -6.84 6.32
N LEU A 82 28.10 -7.91 7.11
CA LEU A 82 27.08 -8.14 8.14
C LEU A 82 27.42 -7.50 9.49
N ASP A 83 28.60 -6.90 9.63
CA ASP A 83 29.09 -6.37 10.91
C ASP A 83 29.05 -4.83 10.98
N ARG A 84 28.86 -4.15 9.84
CA ARG A 84 28.76 -2.69 9.76
C ARG A 84 27.36 -2.15 10.07
N GLY A 85 26.86 -2.44 11.27
CA GLY A 85 25.50 -2.05 11.70
C GLY A 85 24.43 -2.47 10.68
N GLU A 86 23.45 -1.60 10.40
CA GLU A 86 22.32 -1.89 9.50
C GLU A 86 22.59 -1.66 8.01
N THR A 87 23.83 -1.38 7.61
CA THR A 87 24.17 -1.04 6.21
C THR A 87 23.71 -2.12 5.22
N HIS A 88 23.77 -3.40 5.62
CA HIS A 88 23.33 -4.53 4.81
C HIS A 88 21.80 -4.57 4.59
N ILE A 89 21.02 -4.16 5.60
CA ILE A 89 19.55 -4.06 5.51
C ILE A 89 19.15 -2.90 4.59
N GLU A 90 19.85 -1.77 4.63
CA GLU A 90 19.59 -0.64 3.73
C GLU A 90 19.91 -0.98 2.28
N ILE A 91 21.05 -1.65 2.06
CA ILE A 91 21.41 -2.15 0.74
C ILE A 91 20.39 -3.17 0.22
N LEU A 92 19.89 -4.06 1.09
CA LEU A 92 18.82 -4.99 0.75
C LEU A 92 17.55 -4.25 0.31
N SER A 93 17.07 -3.33 1.14
CA SER A 93 15.89 -2.49 0.87
C SER A 93 16.02 -1.78 -0.47
N MET A 94 17.14 -1.08 -0.66
CA MET A 94 17.44 -0.34 -1.88
C MET A 94 17.52 -1.25 -3.10
N SER A 95 18.11 -2.45 -2.98
CA SER A 95 18.19 -3.42 -4.07
C SER A 95 16.81 -3.89 -4.50
N ILE A 96 15.94 -4.24 -3.55
CA ILE A 96 14.56 -4.67 -3.82
C ILE A 96 13.78 -3.55 -4.52
N ALA A 97 13.83 -2.33 -3.99
CA ALA A 97 13.10 -1.17 -4.51
C ALA A 97 13.60 -0.75 -5.90
N LEU A 98 14.90 -0.54 -6.06
CA LEU A 98 15.47 -0.04 -7.31
C LEU A 98 15.41 -1.08 -8.42
N LEU A 99 15.57 -2.37 -8.14
CA LEU A 99 15.44 -3.43 -9.15
C LEU A 99 13.99 -3.86 -9.41
N LYS A 100 13.03 -3.34 -8.63
CA LYS A 100 11.60 -3.68 -8.69
C LYS A 100 11.36 -5.19 -8.62
N ILE A 101 11.95 -5.83 -7.60
CA ILE A 101 11.89 -7.29 -7.46
C ILE A 101 10.49 -7.73 -7.05
N GLU A 102 9.90 -8.66 -7.79
CA GLU A 102 8.58 -9.22 -7.50
C GLU A 102 8.64 -10.29 -6.39
N PRO A 103 7.56 -10.48 -5.61
CA PRO A 103 7.40 -11.63 -4.74
C PRO A 103 7.62 -12.94 -5.51
N GLY A 104 8.41 -13.86 -4.94
CA GLY A 104 8.76 -15.13 -5.58
C GLY A 104 10.00 -15.08 -6.51
N ARG A 105 10.56 -13.89 -6.77
CA ARG A 105 11.83 -13.73 -7.50
C ARG A 105 13.04 -13.50 -6.59
N ILE A 106 12.87 -13.75 -5.29
CA ILE A 106 13.94 -13.68 -4.30
C ILE A 106 14.31 -15.07 -3.83
N ALA A 107 15.60 -15.37 -3.83
CA ALA A 107 16.14 -16.59 -3.23
C ALA A 107 17.21 -16.21 -2.22
N VAL A 108 17.11 -16.75 -1.01
CA VAL A 108 18.13 -16.60 0.04
C VAL A 108 18.86 -17.94 0.17
N THR A 109 20.17 -17.94 -0.06
CA THR A 109 21.06 -19.09 0.17
C THR A 109 22.12 -18.74 1.19
N GLN A 110 22.68 -19.74 1.85
CA GLN A 110 23.67 -19.56 2.90
C GLN A 110 24.65 -20.74 2.96
N ASN A 111 25.86 -20.49 3.46
CA ASN A 111 26.79 -21.56 3.81
C ASN A 111 26.30 -22.32 5.06
N ALA A 112 26.25 -23.65 4.99
CA ALA A 112 25.75 -24.52 6.06
C ALA A 112 26.50 -24.33 7.40
N GLU A 113 27.79 -23.98 7.35
CA GLU A 113 28.61 -23.75 8.54
C GLU A 113 28.22 -22.48 9.31
N LEU A 114 27.69 -21.46 8.62
CA LEU A 114 27.27 -20.20 9.24
C LEU A 114 25.92 -20.29 9.93
N GLU A 115 25.10 -21.28 9.57
CA GLU A 115 23.77 -21.49 10.17
C GLU A 115 23.85 -21.70 11.68
N LYS A 116 24.95 -22.25 12.22
CA LYS A 116 25.08 -22.47 13.66
C LYS A 116 25.62 -21.26 14.43
N VAL A 117 26.23 -20.30 13.73
CA VAL A 117 26.98 -19.19 14.34
C VAL A 117 26.25 -17.86 14.19
N MET A 118 25.43 -17.69 13.15
CA MET A 118 24.75 -16.43 12.82
C MET A 118 23.24 -16.61 12.56
N VAL A 119 22.58 -17.55 13.26
CA VAL A 119 21.13 -17.83 13.13
C VAL A 119 20.34 -16.53 13.12
N ASP A 120 20.51 -15.71 14.16
CA ASP A 120 19.71 -14.50 14.37
C ASP A 120 19.88 -13.48 13.22
N LYS A 121 21.12 -13.27 12.73
CA LYS A 121 21.37 -12.36 11.61
C LYS A 121 20.75 -12.86 10.31
N ILE A 122 20.83 -14.18 10.06
CA ILE A 122 20.26 -14.82 8.87
C ILE A 122 18.72 -14.72 8.91
N GLU A 123 18.12 -15.03 10.06
CA GLU A 123 16.68 -14.93 10.26
C GLU A 123 16.20 -13.49 10.10
N ARG A 124 16.94 -12.53 10.65
CA ARG A 124 16.68 -11.10 10.47
C ARG A 124 16.69 -10.67 9.00
N ILE A 125 17.63 -11.17 8.18
CA ILE A 125 17.64 -10.90 6.73
C ILE A 125 16.40 -11.50 6.06
N LYS A 126 16.04 -12.74 6.37
CA LYS A 126 14.85 -13.40 5.82
C LYS A 126 13.58 -12.63 6.18
N ASN A 127 13.46 -12.19 7.43
CA ASN A 127 12.34 -11.37 7.90
C ASN A 127 12.32 -10.01 7.19
N SER A 128 13.47 -9.33 7.08
CA SER A 128 13.58 -8.05 6.37
C SER A 128 13.18 -8.16 4.89
N VAL A 129 13.54 -9.26 4.22
CA VAL A 129 13.10 -9.53 2.83
C VAL A 129 11.57 -9.57 2.76
N ASN A 130 10.93 -10.31 3.67
CA ASN A 130 9.47 -10.41 3.71
C ASN A 130 8.83 -9.05 4.01
N ASP A 131 9.39 -8.27 4.93
CA ASP A 131 8.91 -6.93 5.27
C ASP A 131 9.03 -5.96 4.10
N PHE A 132 10.17 -5.94 3.40
CA PHE A 132 10.37 -5.08 2.23
C PHE A 132 9.44 -5.46 1.08
N LEU A 133 9.23 -6.75 0.83
CA LEU A 133 8.26 -7.22 -0.17
C LEU A 133 6.84 -6.85 0.23
N SER A 134 6.47 -7.01 1.50
CA SER A 134 5.15 -6.61 2.01
C SER A 134 4.92 -5.11 1.86
N ASN A 135 5.92 -4.29 2.19
CA ASN A 135 5.86 -2.84 2.04
C ASN A 135 5.75 -2.44 0.57
N LEU A 136 6.53 -3.05 -0.33
CA LEU A 136 6.46 -2.77 -1.76
C LEU A 136 5.09 -3.16 -2.36
N LEU A 137 4.52 -4.29 -1.91
CA LEU A 137 3.17 -4.70 -2.29
C LEU A 137 2.12 -3.71 -1.79
N CYS A 138 2.24 -3.25 -0.54
CA CYS A 138 1.38 -2.23 0.05
C CYS A 138 1.47 -0.91 -0.75
N GLU A 139 2.69 -0.44 -1.03
CA GLU A 139 2.95 0.78 -1.78
C GLU A 139 2.39 0.68 -3.20
N SER A 140 2.66 -0.42 -3.92
CA SER A 140 2.16 -0.61 -5.29
C SER A 140 0.62 -0.53 -5.36
N ARG A 141 -0.08 -1.10 -4.38
CA ARG A 141 -1.55 -1.06 -4.28
C ARG A 141 -2.08 0.31 -3.82
N SER A 142 -1.34 1.04 -3.00
CA SER A 142 -1.81 2.31 -2.43
C SER A 142 -1.43 3.52 -3.28
N SER A 143 -0.43 3.39 -4.14
CA SER A 143 0.20 4.49 -4.90
C SER A 143 -0.80 5.38 -5.62
N LEU A 144 -1.81 4.78 -6.28
CA LEU A 144 -2.86 5.50 -6.97
C LEU A 144 -3.77 6.27 -6.00
N MET A 145 -4.19 5.65 -4.90
CA MET A 145 -4.98 6.30 -3.85
C MET A 145 -4.21 7.48 -3.23
N HIS A 146 -2.95 7.26 -2.87
CA HIS A 146 -2.06 8.27 -2.32
C HIS A 146 -1.91 9.46 -3.28
N LEU A 147 -1.73 9.19 -4.58
CA LEU A 147 -1.65 10.24 -5.59
C LEU A 147 -2.95 11.06 -5.64
N ARG A 148 -4.11 10.41 -5.67
CA ARG A 148 -5.40 11.11 -5.77
C ARG A 148 -5.70 11.92 -4.50
N CYS A 149 -5.45 11.38 -3.31
CA CYS A 149 -5.52 12.15 -2.06
C CYS A 149 -4.59 13.38 -2.12
N SER A 150 -3.37 13.20 -2.63
CA SER A 150 -2.41 14.29 -2.78
C SER A 150 -2.87 15.39 -3.73
N ILE A 151 -3.47 15.03 -4.88
CA ILE A 151 -4.08 15.99 -5.81
C ILE A 151 -5.22 16.76 -5.13
N HIS A 152 -6.13 16.05 -4.46
CA HIS A 152 -7.26 16.65 -3.75
C HIS A 152 -6.85 17.57 -2.59
N ASN A 153 -5.64 17.38 -2.04
CA ASN A 153 -5.07 18.24 -1.01
C ASN A 153 -4.31 19.46 -1.58
N LEU A 154 -4.04 19.53 -2.89
CA LEU A 154 -3.34 20.67 -3.50
C LEU A 154 -3.96 22.03 -3.16
N PRO A 155 -5.30 22.23 -3.22
CA PRO A 155 -5.91 23.50 -2.80
C PRO A 155 -5.55 23.89 -1.37
N LEU A 156 -5.59 22.94 -0.43
CA LEU A 156 -5.22 23.18 0.97
C LEU A 156 -3.73 23.42 1.15
N ILE A 157 -2.87 22.75 0.39
CA ILE A 157 -1.42 22.99 0.38
C ILE A 157 -1.13 24.43 -0.07
N MET A 158 -1.83 24.90 -1.11
CA MET A 158 -1.67 26.25 -1.64
C MET A 158 -2.25 27.31 -0.69
N SER A 159 -3.37 27.03 -0.01
CA SER A 159 -4.04 28.01 0.85
C SER A 159 -3.46 28.13 2.25
N ASN A 160 -2.84 27.08 2.80
CA ASN A 160 -2.28 27.09 4.15
C ASN A 160 -0.91 27.76 4.26
N GLY A 161 -0.23 28.01 3.14
CA GLY A 161 1.17 28.44 3.15
C GLY A 161 2.13 27.26 3.33
N ILE A 162 3.40 27.45 2.98
CA ILE A 162 4.46 26.46 3.24
C ILE A 162 5.20 26.89 4.50
N TYR A 163 5.23 26.06 5.53
CA TYR A 163 5.92 26.40 6.78
C TYR A 163 7.32 25.78 6.83
N SER A 164 8.28 26.48 7.43
CA SER A 164 9.50 25.82 7.89
C SER A 164 9.23 25.07 9.18
N ILE A 165 9.72 23.83 9.31
CA ILE A 165 9.58 23.03 10.53
C ILE A 165 10.57 23.50 11.61
N LYS A 166 11.66 24.18 11.22
CA LYS A 166 12.58 24.78 12.18
C LYS A 166 11.90 25.93 12.92
N GLY A 167 11.73 25.78 14.23
CA GLY A 167 11.18 26.81 15.10
C GLY A 167 12.09 28.04 15.21
N ASN A 168 11.57 29.10 15.82
CA ASN A 168 12.22 30.41 15.97
C ASN A 168 13.38 30.46 17.00
N GLY A 169 13.88 29.32 17.49
CA GLY A 169 15.12 29.22 18.28
C GLY A 169 14.98 28.98 19.79
N LYS A 170 13.77 28.81 20.33
CA LYS A 170 13.53 28.37 21.73
C LYS A 170 12.33 27.42 21.85
N MET A 171 12.47 26.20 21.34
CA MET A 171 11.42 25.21 21.51
C MET A 171 11.37 24.69 22.96
N PRO A 172 10.17 24.49 23.53
CA PRO A 172 10.01 23.74 24.77
C PRO A 172 10.33 22.25 24.55
N HIS A 173 10.46 21.51 25.65
CA HIS A 173 10.41 20.04 25.60
C HIS A 173 9.09 19.57 25.00
N ALA A 174 9.08 18.38 24.40
CA ALA A 174 7.90 17.81 23.75
C ALA A 174 7.45 16.49 24.39
N ILE A 175 6.15 16.25 24.39
CA ILE A 175 5.50 14.98 24.74
C ILE A 175 4.77 14.49 23.49
N ILE A 176 5.15 13.31 23.00
CA ILE A 176 4.49 12.62 21.89
C ILE A 176 3.47 11.62 22.46
N CYS A 177 2.19 11.83 22.15
CA CYS A 177 1.08 11.01 22.61
C CYS A 177 0.66 9.99 21.54
N GLY A 178 0.95 8.71 21.80
CA GLY A 178 0.37 7.58 21.07
C GLY A 178 -1.01 7.19 21.61
N ALA A 179 -1.68 6.27 20.93
CA ALA A 179 -3.06 5.84 21.24
C ALA A 179 -3.17 4.58 22.12
N GLY A 180 -2.06 4.14 22.71
CA GLY A 180 -1.99 2.98 23.59
C GLY A 180 -2.77 3.21 24.91
N PRO A 181 -3.36 2.15 25.50
CA PRO A 181 -4.11 2.23 26.76
C PRO A 181 -3.40 2.99 27.90
N SER A 182 -2.07 2.93 27.98
CA SER A 182 -1.30 3.62 29.03
C SER A 182 -1.44 5.15 29.01
N LEU A 183 -1.88 5.74 27.88
CA LEU A 183 -2.10 7.19 27.76
C LEU A 183 -3.06 7.72 28.84
N LEU A 184 -4.10 6.95 29.19
CA LEU A 184 -5.11 7.34 30.18
C LEU A 184 -4.49 7.65 31.55
N LYS A 185 -3.41 6.96 31.91
CA LYS A 185 -2.69 7.15 33.18
C LYS A 185 -1.99 8.51 33.27
N GLN A 186 -1.76 9.16 32.12
CA GLN A 186 -0.96 10.37 32.02
C GLN A 186 -1.80 11.67 31.98
N PHE A 187 -3.13 11.57 31.93
CA PHE A 187 -4.03 12.72 31.74
C PHE A 187 -3.86 13.83 32.78
N ASP A 188 -3.71 13.47 34.07
CA ASP A 188 -3.55 14.47 35.14
C ASP A 188 -2.25 15.28 34.98
N ILE A 189 -1.17 14.62 34.54
CA ILE A 189 0.12 15.30 34.29
C ILE A 189 0.00 16.21 33.07
N LEU A 190 -0.61 15.73 31.98
CA LEU A 190 -0.83 16.55 30.78
C LEU A 190 -1.64 17.82 31.08
N LYS A 191 -2.72 17.71 31.87
CA LYS A 191 -3.52 18.87 32.31
C LYS A 191 -2.69 19.87 33.11
N LYS A 192 -1.84 19.38 34.03
CA LYS A 192 -1.01 20.23 34.91
C LYS A 192 0.08 21.00 34.17
N TYR A 193 0.61 20.46 33.07
CA TYR A 193 1.75 21.02 32.34
C TYR A 193 1.40 21.65 30.98
N LYS A 194 0.11 21.76 30.65
CA LYS A 194 -0.37 22.47 29.45
C LYS A 194 0.22 23.89 29.38
N GLY A 195 0.71 24.26 28.19
CA GLY A 195 1.33 25.57 27.92
C GLY A 195 2.77 25.74 28.43
N LYS A 196 3.35 24.73 29.09
CA LYS A 196 4.77 24.71 29.53
C LYS A 196 5.63 23.74 28.72
N ILE A 197 4.98 22.76 28.12
CA ILE A 197 5.56 21.65 27.37
C ILE A 197 4.70 21.47 26.13
N LEU A 198 5.35 21.15 25.01
CA LEU A 198 4.69 20.90 23.74
C LEU A 198 4.02 19.55 23.74
N ILE A 199 2.70 19.49 23.55
CA ILE A 199 1.93 18.25 23.44
C ILE A 199 1.66 17.98 21.96
N ILE A 200 2.23 16.90 21.43
CA ILE A 200 2.01 16.44 20.05
C ILE A 200 1.24 15.13 20.10
N ALA A 201 0.04 15.11 19.54
CA ALA A 201 -0.79 13.91 19.51
C ALA A 201 -0.73 13.23 18.13
N SER A 202 -0.66 11.90 18.13
CA SER A 202 -1.08 11.14 16.95
C SER A 202 -2.57 11.35 16.69
N GLY A 203 -3.01 11.28 15.43
CA GLY A 203 -4.44 11.43 15.10
C GLY A 203 -5.35 10.45 15.86
N HIS A 204 -4.88 9.23 16.10
CA HIS A 204 -5.60 8.22 16.89
C HIS A 204 -5.69 8.55 18.39
N ALA A 205 -4.77 9.33 18.94
CA ALA A 205 -4.80 9.76 20.35
C ALA A 205 -5.71 10.98 20.57
N TYR A 206 -6.00 11.75 19.52
CA TYR A 206 -6.66 13.05 19.64
C TYR A 206 -8.03 12.98 20.32
N ALA A 207 -8.89 12.04 19.91
CA ALA A 207 -10.24 11.94 20.47
C ALA A 207 -10.24 11.65 21.99
N ALA A 208 -9.32 10.80 22.46
CA ALA A 208 -9.20 10.50 23.89
C ALA A 208 -8.73 11.72 24.69
N LEU A 209 -7.76 12.47 24.17
CA LEU A 209 -7.26 13.72 24.78
C LEU A 209 -8.36 14.80 24.80
N HIS A 210 -9.04 15.00 23.67
CA HIS A 210 -10.11 15.99 23.54
C HIS A 210 -11.26 15.73 24.52
N ASN A 211 -11.71 14.46 24.63
CA ASN A 211 -12.74 14.06 25.60
C ASN A 211 -12.31 14.26 27.06
N ALA A 212 -11.01 14.24 27.33
CA ALA A 212 -10.44 14.54 28.63
C ALA A 212 -10.18 16.04 28.85
N GLU A 213 -10.60 16.92 27.92
CA GLU A 213 -10.36 18.37 27.93
C GLU A 213 -8.86 18.74 27.82
N ILE A 214 -8.08 17.88 27.18
CA ILE A 214 -6.66 18.10 26.88
C ILE A 214 -6.54 18.39 25.39
N GLU A 215 -6.48 19.67 25.04
CA GLU A 215 -6.17 20.07 23.66
C GLU A 215 -4.65 20.01 23.44
N PRO A 216 -4.15 19.19 22.51
CA PRO A 216 -2.74 19.17 22.15
C PRO A 216 -2.35 20.44 21.39
N ASP A 217 -1.05 20.71 21.30
CA ASP A 217 -0.52 21.83 20.52
C ASP A 217 -0.39 21.48 19.03
N PHE A 218 -0.14 20.21 18.70
CA PHE A 218 -0.18 19.68 17.34
C PHE A 218 -0.85 18.32 17.28
N VAL A 219 -1.51 18.06 16.15
CA VAL A 219 -1.86 16.70 15.73
C VAL A 219 -0.95 16.31 14.58
N VAL A 220 -0.52 15.05 14.54
CA VAL A 220 0.21 14.44 13.43
C VAL A 220 -0.65 13.31 12.86
N GLU A 221 -1.04 13.44 11.60
CA GLU A 221 -1.86 12.45 10.89
C GLU A 221 -1.45 12.39 9.41
N MET A 222 -1.31 11.17 8.89
CA MET A 222 -0.75 10.91 7.57
C MET A 222 -1.58 9.91 6.76
N ASP A 223 -2.56 9.25 7.39
CA ASP A 223 -3.27 8.15 6.75
C ASP A 223 -4.27 8.67 5.70
N SER A 224 -4.16 8.13 4.48
CA SER A 224 -5.06 8.38 3.37
C SER A 224 -6.52 7.98 3.66
N GLU A 225 -6.76 7.22 4.73
CA GLU A 225 -8.07 6.72 5.16
C GLU A 225 -8.45 7.18 6.57
N SER A 226 -7.68 8.09 7.16
CA SER A 226 -7.95 8.68 8.48
C SER A 226 -9.38 9.22 8.64
N HIS A 227 -10.05 9.59 7.55
CA HIS A 227 -11.43 10.08 7.57
C HIS A 227 -12.41 9.13 8.29
N LEU A 228 -12.13 7.82 8.31
CA LEU A 228 -12.92 6.82 9.01
C LEU A 228 -12.89 7.02 10.53
N ASN A 229 -11.71 7.32 11.08
CA ASN A 229 -11.54 7.62 12.50
C ASN A 229 -12.15 8.99 12.85
N TRP A 230 -11.84 10.02 12.05
CA TRP A 230 -12.27 11.39 12.32
C TRP A 230 -13.78 11.62 12.16
N ARG A 231 -14.46 10.90 11.25
CA ARG A 231 -15.93 11.02 11.06
C ARG A 231 -16.72 10.58 12.30
N ARG A 232 -16.25 9.57 13.05
CA ARG A 232 -16.97 9.03 14.23
C ARG A 232 -17.11 10.02 15.37
N HIS A 233 -16.09 10.85 15.58
CA HIS A 233 -16.08 11.76 16.71
C HIS A 233 -16.73 13.11 16.40
N ASN A 234 -16.89 13.46 15.12
CA ASN A 234 -17.40 14.76 14.68
C ASN A 234 -16.68 15.96 15.33
N ILE A 235 -15.37 15.82 15.59
CA ILE A 235 -14.56 16.86 16.23
C ILE A 235 -13.94 17.77 15.16
N LYS A 236 -13.85 19.07 15.49
CA LYS A 236 -13.04 20.07 14.77
C LYS A 236 -11.90 20.52 15.69
N PRO A 237 -10.66 20.08 15.43
CA PRO A 237 -9.52 20.46 16.27
C PRO A 237 -9.23 21.96 16.20
N ALA A 238 -8.84 22.52 17.35
CA ALA A 238 -8.40 23.92 17.42
C ALA A 238 -6.90 24.04 17.13
N CYS A 239 -6.14 22.97 17.34
CA CYS A 239 -4.71 22.93 17.10
C CYS A 239 -4.36 22.73 15.62
N PRO A 240 -3.17 23.17 15.16
CA PRO A 240 -2.69 22.86 13.83
C PRO A 240 -2.41 21.36 13.61
N LEU A 241 -2.51 20.97 12.35
CA LEU A 241 -2.15 19.63 11.88
C LEU A 241 -0.75 19.65 11.25
N VAL A 242 0.04 18.62 11.49
CA VAL A 242 1.20 18.25 10.67
C VAL A 242 0.77 17.08 9.80
N ALA A 243 0.91 17.21 8.47
CA ALA A 243 0.40 16.25 7.50
C ALA A 243 1.31 16.09 6.27
N MET A 244 1.15 14.96 5.59
CA MET A 244 1.69 14.68 4.26
C MET A 244 0.58 14.82 3.23
N PRO A 245 0.88 15.19 1.97
CA PRO A 245 -0.11 15.28 0.89
C PRO A 245 -1.01 14.06 0.75
N ILE A 246 -0.53 12.86 1.10
CA ILE A 246 -1.28 11.61 1.02
C ILE A 246 -2.49 11.51 1.98
N LEU A 247 -2.58 12.41 2.97
CA LEU A 247 -3.63 12.43 3.99
C LEU A 247 -5.04 12.41 3.38
N ALA A 248 -6.01 11.76 4.04
CA ALA A 248 -7.41 11.85 3.67
C ALA A 248 -7.89 13.31 3.55
N PRO A 249 -8.36 13.78 2.37
CA PRO A 249 -8.76 15.17 2.19
C PRO A 249 -9.89 15.62 3.13
N GLU A 250 -10.80 14.71 3.50
CA GLU A 250 -11.85 14.97 4.49
C GLU A 250 -11.29 15.22 5.89
N THR A 251 -10.19 14.56 6.25
CA THR A 251 -9.49 14.82 7.51
C THR A 251 -8.79 16.17 7.44
N ALA A 252 -8.06 16.45 6.35
CA ALA A 252 -7.37 17.72 6.15
C ALA A 252 -8.32 18.92 6.30
N ARG A 253 -9.51 18.87 5.67
CA ARG A 253 -10.55 19.91 5.74
C ARG A 253 -11.12 20.17 7.15
N ARG A 254 -10.79 19.36 8.16
CA ARG A 254 -11.21 19.59 9.55
C ARG A 254 -10.33 20.58 10.29
N PHE A 255 -9.12 20.83 9.78
CA PHE A 255 -8.13 21.68 10.41
C PHE A 255 -8.06 23.02 9.69
N GLU A 256 -8.03 24.10 10.46
CA GLU A 256 -7.88 25.46 9.91
C GLU A 256 -6.44 25.76 9.48
N LYS A 257 -5.46 25.15 10.17
CA LYS A 257 -4.03 25.33 9.91
C LYS A 257 -3.34 23.99 9.73
N ILE A 258 -2.60 23.85 8.63
CA ILE A 258 -1.87 22.63 8.29
C ILE A 258 -0.42 22.96 7.93
N ILE A 259 0.51 22.27 8.58
CA ILE A 259 1.93 22.22 8.24
C ILE A 259 2.14 21.01 7.34
N TRP A 260 2.24 21.27 6.03
CA TRP A 260 2.50 20.24 5.03
C TRP A 260 3.99 19.89 4.97
N ALA A 261 4.28 18.61 5.12
CA ALA A 261 5.60 18.02 4.91
C ALA A 261 5.60 17.16 3.64
N SER A 262 6.79 16.83 3.12
CA SER A 262 6.93 15.87 2.00
C SER A 262 7.52 14.55 2.45
N GLU A 263 7.13 13.48 1.78
CA GLU A 263 7.87 12.23 1.80
C GLU A 263 9.09 12.35 0.88
N PRO A 264 10.31 12.04 1.35
CA PRO A 264 11.48 11.97 0.48
C PRO A 264 11.25 11.01 -0.69
N HIS A 265 11.61 11.43 -1.90
CA HIS A 265 11.64 10.57 -3.10
C HIS A 265 10.31 10.04 -3.64
N SER A 266 9.14 10.51 -3.17
CA SER A 266 7.87 10.15 -3.79
C SER A 266 7.64 10.86 -5.13
N SER A 267 6.91 10.21 -6.06
CA SER A 267 6.53 10.79 -7.36
C SER A 267 5.82 12.14 -7.21
N PHE A 268 4.97 12.26 -6.18
CA PHE A 268 4.26 13.52 -5.92
C PHE A 268 5.18 14.62 -5.39
N SER A 269 6.20 14.30 -4.58
CA SER A 269 7.24 15.26 -4.19
C SER A 269 8.03 15.78 -5.39
N GLY A 270 8.21 14.94 -6.43
CA GLY A 270 8.72 15.33 -7.74
C GLY A 270 7.87 16.42 -8.39
N PHE A 271 6.57 16.13 -8.54
CA PHE A 271 5.57 17.05 -9.07
C PHE A 271 5.52 18.39 -8.31
N LEU A 272 5.49 18.37 -6.97
CA LEU A 272 5.44 19.58 -6.14
C LEU A 272 6.66 20.48 -6.38
N ARG A 273 7.87 19.90 -6.44
CA ARG A 273 9.10 20.65 -6.74
C ARG A 273 9.03 21.34 -8.10
N GLU A 274 8.49 20.67 -9.11
CA GLU A 274 8.31 21.24 -10.45
C GLU A 274 7.27 22.37 -10.47
N ALA A 275 6.24 22.27 -9.63
CA ALA A 275 5.30 23.35 -9.37
C ALA A 275 5.91 24.52 -8.57
N GLY A 276 7.15 24.40 -8.08
CA GLY A 276 7.79 25.36 -7.21
C GLY A 276 7.36 25.28 -5.73
N ILE A 277 6.66 24.21 -5.34
CA ILE A 277 6.23 23.92 -3.98
C ILE A 277 7.30 23.06 -3.29
N ASN A 278 8.00 23.64 -2.33
CA ASN A 278 9.10 22.98 -1.61
C ASN A 278 8.71 22.73 -0.15
N LEU A 279 8.06 21.59 0.10
CA LEU A 279 7.74 21.14 1.45
C LEU A 279 8.99 20.61 2.15
N GLU A 280 9.04 20.70 3.48
CA GLU A 280 10.14 20.12 4.25
C GLU A 280 9.93 18.61 4.42
N PRO A 281 10.99 17.79 4.27
CA PRO A 281 10.83 16.35 4.40
C PRO A 281 10.61 15.96 5.86
N LEU A 282 9.73 14.99 6.13
CA LEU A 282 9.69 14.25 7.39
C LEU A 282 9.84 12.75 7.12
N SER A 283 10.34 12.01 8.12
CA SER A 283 10.41 10.56 8.09
C SER A 283 9.01 9.94 8.13
N LEU A 284 8.64 9.25 7.06
CA LEU A 284 7.44 8.42 6.99
C LEU A 284 7.83 6.95 7.25
N SER A 285 7.01 6.24 8.02
CA SER A 285 7.29 4.86 8.42
C SER A 285 5.99 4.12 8.77
N ARG A 286 6.10 2.87 9.23
CA ARG A 286 4.97 2.00 9.65
C ARG A 286 4.12 2.58 10.79
N SER A 287 4.60 3.62 11.48
CA SER A 287 3.88 4.31 12.54
C SER A 287 4.06 5.82 12.45
N VAL A 288 2.95 6.55 12.57
CA VAL A 288 2.90 8.03 12.63
C VAL A 288 3.73 8.60 13.79
N ILE A 289 4.01 7.78 14.81
CA ILE A 289 4.83 8.17 15.96
C ILE A 289 6.25 8.54 15.54
N ILE A 290 6.84 7.82 14.58
CA ILE A 290 8.17 8.17 14.05
C ILE A 290 8.13 9.55 13.39
N THR A 291 7.07 9.84 12.62
CA THR A 291 6.88 11.17 12.00
C THR A 291 6.69 12.26 13.04
N ALA A 292 5.96 11.99 14.14
CA ALA A 292 5.78 12.94 15.23
C ALA A 292 7.09 13.22 15.99
N ILE A 293 7.92 12.20 16.21
CA ILE A 293 9.27 12.36 16.78
C ILE A 293 10.15 13.17 15.83
N ASP A 294 10.16 12.83 14.54
CA ASP A 294 10.97 13.54 13.53
C ASP A 294 10.59 15.02 13.42
N PHE A 295 9.29 15.33 13.52
CA PHE A 295 8.80 16.70 13.60
C PHE A 295 9.36 17.42 14.84
N ALA A 296 9.30 16.81 16.03
CA ALA A 296 9.84 17.40 17.25
C ALA A 296 11.36 17.58 17.22
N VAL A 297 12.09 16.61 16.65
CA VAL A 297 13.55 16.67 16.43
C VAL A 297 13.91 17.83 15.51
N LYS A 298 13.22 17.97 14.36
CA LYS A 298 13.47 19.04 13.38
C LYS A 298 13.02 20.41 13.85
N ALA A 299 12.00 20.47 14.69
CA ALA A 299 11.63 21.68 15.39
C ALA A 299 12.73 22.13 16.37
N ALA A 300 13.65 21.23 16.74
CA ALA A 300 14.72 21.41 17.73
C ALA A 300 14.22 21.46 19.18
N CYS A 301 13.25 20.61 19.52
CA CYS A 301 12.84 20.40 20.91
C CYS A 301 14.01 19.80 21.70
N PRO A 302 14.43 20.38 22.84
CA PRO A 302 15.64 19.95 23.57
C PRO A 302 15.52 18.56 24.21
N GLY A 303 14.30 18.13 24.53
CA GLY A 303 14.04 16.77 24.99
C GLY A 303 12.62 16.34 24.63
N ILE A 304 12.44 15.03 24.43
CA ILE A 304 11.22 14.43 23.89
C ILE A 304 10.82 13.24 24.77
N ALA A 305 9.57 13.21 25.25
CA ALA A 305 8.99 12.10 25.98
C ALA A 305 7.95 11.37 25.12
N LEU A 306 7.97 10.04 25.13
CA LEU A 306 6.99 9.19 24.47
C LEU A 306 6.01 8.63 25.52
N ILE A 307 4.71 8.80 25.31
CA ILE A 307 3.66 8.21 26.17
C ILE A 307 2.55 7.59 25.33
N GLY A 308 1.86 6.57 25.85
CA GLY A 308 0.82 5.87 25.10
C GLY A 308 1.37 5.12 23.87
N ASN A 309 2.67 4.79 23.86
CA ASN A 309 3.33 4.03 22.81
C ASN A 309 3.60 2.61 23.31
N ASP A 310 2.53 1.91 23.66
CA ASP A 310 2.59 0.66 24.44
C ASP A 310 3.32 -0.44 23.67
N LEU A 311 3.03 -0.61 22.37
CA LEU A 311 3.62 -1.62 21.48
C LEU A 311 3.60 -3.05 22.08
N CYS A 312 2.62 -3.30 22.95
CA CYS A 312 2.34 -4.57 23.60
C CYS A 312 0.85 -4.65 23.91
N MET A 313 0.39 -5.85 24.26
CA MET A 313 -0.98 -6.08 24.70
C MET A 313 -1.15 -5.57 26.14
N SER A 314 -2.28 -4.93 26.44
CA SER A 314 -2.63 -4.63 27.84
C SER A 314 -3.01 -5.90 28.61
N GLU A 315 -2.99 -5.84 29.96
CA GLU A 315 -3.47 -6.95 30.82
C GLU A 315 -4.90 -7.41 30.49
N SER A 316 -5.71 -6.51 29.93
CA SER A 316 -7.09 -6.76 29.49
C SER A 316 -7.21 -7.25 28.04
N GLY A 317 -6.09 -7.45 27.34
CA GLY A 317 -6.04 -7.88 25.93
C GLY A 317 -6.32 -6.77 24.91
N ASN A 318 -6.47 -5.50 25.34
CA ASN A 318 -6.68 -4.38 24.43
C ASN A 318 -5.35 -3.82 23.91
N ALA A 319 -5.30 -3.48 22.62
CA ALA A 319 -4.15 -2.92 21.92
C ALA A 319 -4.18 -1.37 21.81
N HIS A 320 -5.38 -0.76 21.91
CA HIS A 320 -5.62 0.69 21.85
C HIS A 320 -6.62 1.14 22.92
N VAL A 321 -6.62 2.44 23.26
CA VAL A 321 -7.75 3.05 24.02
C VAL A 321 -9.01 2.92 23.16
N LYS A 322 -10.12 2.40 23.72
CA LYS A 322 -11.40 2.08 23.03
C LYS A 322 -11.98 3.23 22.19
N ALA A 323 -11.41 3.46 21.01
CA ALA A 323 -11.78 4.48 20.05
C ALA A 323 -11.54 4.04 18.60
N SER A 324 -10.84 2.91 18.38
CA SER A 324 -10.46 2.46 17.04
C SER A 324 -11.61 1.68 16.34
N VAL A 325 -11.60 1.64 15.01
CA VAL A 325 -12.56 0.85 14.20
C VAL A 325 -12.23 -0.66 14.25
N PHE A 326 -11.10 -1.04 14.83
CA PHE A 326 -10.39 -2.30 14.54
C PHE A 326 -10.38 -3.32 15.69
N ASP A 327 -10.98 -3.01 16.84
CA ASP A 327 -10.78 -3.71 18.13
C ASP A 327 -11.52 -5.06 18.34
N ASP A 328 -11.72 -5.90 17.32
CA ASP A 328 -11.98 -7.35 17.61
C ASP A 328 -10.96 -8.17 16.85
N GLU A 329 -9.95 -8.72 17.51
CA GLU A 329 -8.88 -9.45 16.85
C GLU A 329 -9.11 -10.97 16.93
N GLU A 330 -8.73 -11.66 15.85
CA GLU A 330 -8.55 -13.11 15.84
C GLU A 330 -7.42 -13.52 16.80
N PRO A 331 -7.31 -14.80 17.20
CA PRO A 331 -6.22 -15.25 18.05
C PRO A 331 -4.87 -14.89 17.42
N GLN A 332 -4.17 -13.93 18.00
CA GLN A 332 -2.85 -13.51 17.52
C GLN A 332 -1.77 -14.34 18.20
N THR A 333 -0.73 -14.68 17.45
CA THR A 333 0.49 -15.25 18.03
C THR A 333 1.13 -14.21 18.93
N LEU A 334 1.20 -14.50 20.23
CA LEU A 334 1.86 -13.63 21.20
C LEU A 334 3.36 -13.90 21.23
N ILE A 335 4.14 -12.84 21.27
CA ILE A 335 5.59 -12.83 21.40
C ILE A 335 5.93 -12.20 22.75
N GLU A 336 6.81 -12.82 23.51
CA GLU A 336 7.28 -12.26 24.78
C GLU A 336 8.52 -11.40 24.55
N ILE A 337 8.49 -10.14 24.99
CA ILE A 337 9.60 -9.18 24.85
C ILE A 337 9.86 -8.45 26.18
N GLU A 338 10.98 -7.72 26.28
CA GLU A 338 11.28 -6.90 27.45
C GLU A 338 10.31 -5.71 27.54
N GLY A 339 9.76 -5.45 28.73
CA GLY A 339 8.93 -4.29 29.00
C GLY A 339 9.72 -3.09 29.50
N ASN A 340 9.14 -1.90 29.40
CA ASN A 340 9.78 -0.63 29.76
C ASN A 340 10.13 -0.52 31.25
N GLU A 341 9.54 -1.37 32.09
CA GLU A 341 9.80 -1.45 33.53
C GLU A 341 10.73 -2.63 33.91
N GLY A 342 11.32 -3.32 32.92
CA GLY A 342 12.21 -4.46 33.09
C GLY A 342 11.49 -5.82 33.16
N GLU A 343 10.21 -5.83 33.55
CA GLU A 343 9.37 -7.02 33.46
C GLU A 343 8.99 -7.33 32.01
N LYS A 344 8.85 -8.61 31.67
CA LYS A 344 8.46 -9.02 30.32
C LYS A 344 7.00 -8.69 30.01
N VAL A 345 6.72 -8.37 28.74
CA VAL A 345 5.38 -8.09 28.23
C VAL A 345 5.10 -8.92 26.97
N PHE A 346 3.82 -9.16 26.69
CA PHE A 346 3.39 -9.83 25.47
C PHE A 346 3.06 -8.83 24.38
N THR A 347 3.61 -9.04 23.19
CA THR A 347 3.35 -8.27 21.98
C THR A 347 2.90 -9.18 20.84
N VAL A 348 2.65 -8.60 19.68
CA VAL A 348 2.23 -9.27 18.45
C VAL A 348 3.17 -8.87 17.31
N PRO A 349 3.34 -9.69 16.25
CA PRO A 349 4.34 -9.43 15.20
C PRO A 349 4.25 -8.02 14.58
N GLY A 350 3.04 -7.48 14.42
CA GLY A 350 2.84 -6.14 13.88
C GLY A 350 3.41 -5.03 14.77
N PHE A 351 3.26 -5.15 16.09
CA PHE A 351 3.80 -4.19 17.06
C PHE A 351 5.31 -4.34 17.23
N GLU A 352 5.81 -5.58 17.18
CA GLU A 352 7.26 -5.81 17.18
C GLU A 352 7.93 -5.16 15.97
N GLY A 353 7.36 -5.32 14.77
CA GLY A 353 7.87 -4.64 13.58
C GLY A 353 7.85 -3.10 13.69
N ILE A 354 6.87 -2.51 14.38
CA ILE A 354 6.87 -1.07 14.66
C ILE A 354 7.98 -0.71 15.66
N ARG A 355 8.17 -1.53 16.70
CA ARG A 355 9.20 -1.34 17.74
C ARG A 355 10.60 -1.36 17.11
N GLU A 356 10.90 -2.35 16.28
CA GLU A 356 12.19 -2.47 15.59
C GLU A 356 12.51 -1.24 14.71
N VAL A 357 11.54 -0.81 13.90
CA VAL A 357 11.74 0.36 13.02
C VAL A 357 11.89 1.65 13.82
N LEU A 358 11.16 1.79 14.93
CA LEU A 358 11.34 2.92 15.85
C LEU A 358 12.74 2.92 16.47
N GLN A 359 13.24 1.77 16.95
CA GLN A 359 14.59 1.65 17.51
C GLN A 359 15.68 2.01 16.50
N ALA A 360 15.53 1.56 15.25
CA ALA A 360 16.45 1.89 14.16
C ALA A 360 16.43 3.40 13.86
N TYR A 361 15.25 4.01 13.83
CA TYR A 361 15.12 5.46 13.66
C TYR A 361 15.77 6.23 14.82
N LEU A 362 15.52 5.85 16.08
CA LEU A 362 16.11 6.49 17.25
C LEU A 362 17.64 6.38 17.28
N LEU A 363 18.20 5.24 16.84
CA LEU A 363 19.65 5.08 16.66
C LEU A 363 20.20 6.10 15.65
N SER A 364 19.49 6.32 14.54
CA SER A 364 19.89 7.30 13.54
C SER A 364 19.85 8.74 14.08
N VAL A 365 18.84 9.06 14.91
CA VAL A 365 18.74 10.36 15.58
C VAL A 365 19.90 10.57 16.55
N LYS A 366 20.23 9.57 17.37
CA LYS A 366 21.37 9.66 18.32
C LYS A 366 22.72 9.95 17.66
N GLN A 367 22.89 9.57 16.39
CA GLN A 367 24.11 9.83 15.63
C GLN A 367 24.18 11.27 15.07
N GLN A 368 23.09 12.04 15.16
CA GLN A 368 23.05 13.42 14.68
C GLN A 368 23.78 14.37 15.64
N LYS A 369 24.38 15.41 15.08
CA LYS A 369 24.96 16.50 15.85
C LYS A 369 23.84 17.27 16.56
N ASN A 370 23.93 17.42 17.88
CA ASN A 370 22.90 18.03 18.74
C ASN A 370 21.58 17.24 18.81
N ALA A 371 21.65 15.90 18.78
CA ALA A 371 20.48 15.05 18.98
C ALA A 371 19.79 15.37 20.33
N PRO A 372 18.44 15.45 20.38
CA PRO A 372 17.73 15.65 21.63
C PRO A 372 17.77 14.38 22.48
N GLU A 373 17.58 14.54 23.79
CA GLU A 373 17.33 13.40 24.67
C GLU A 373 15.90 12.90 24.47
N ILE A 374 15.75 11.62 24.13
CA ILE A 374 14.44 10.99 23.90
C ILE A 374 14.20 9.93 24.96
N PHE A 375 13.06 10.01 25.63
CA PHE A 375 12.69 9.14 26.74
C PHE A 375 11.38 8.38 26.48
N ASN A 376 11.38 7.08 26.73
CA ASN A 376 10.19 6.25 26.83
C ASN A 376 9.58 6.41 28.22
N CYS A 377 8.51 7.18 28.28
CA CYS A 377 7.71 7.44 29.49
C CYS A 377 6.42 6.61 29.54
N THR A 378 6.30 5.60 28.67
CA THR A 378 5.14 4.72 28.59
C THR A 378 5.11 3.75 29.77
N GLU A 379 4.04 3.78 30.56
CA GLU A 379 3.89 2.91 31.74
C GLU A 379 3.31 1.54 31.40
N GLY A 380 4.12 0.49 31.57
CA GLY A 380 3.72 -0.90 31.30
C GLY A 380 3.74 -1.28 29.81
N GLY A 381 4.38 -0.46 28.97
CA GLY A 381 4.62 -0.76 27.55
C GLY A 381 5.89 -1.58 27.30
N ALA A 382 6.21 -1.82 26.03
CA ALA A 382 7.44 -2.46 25.59
C ALA A 382 8.68 -1.59 25.85
N HIS A 383 9.83 -2.25 26.08
CA HIS A 383 11.13 -1.60 26.06
C HIS A 383 11.49 -1.17 24.64
N ILE A 384 12.03 0.04 24.50
CA ILE A 384 12.44 0.60 23.21
C ILE A 384 13.93 0.95 23.34
N GLU A 385 14.77 0.16 22.67
CA GLU A 385 16.20 0.44 22.57
C GLU A 385 16.46 1.81 21.97
N ASN A 386 17.63 2.37 22.29
CA ASN A 386 18.02 3.72 21.89
C ASN A 386 17.10 4.83 22.43
N CYS A 387 16.21 4.52 23.36
CA CYS A 387 15.37 5.47 24.09
C CYS A 387 15.73 5.41 25.59
N GLY A 388 15.89 6.55 26.26
CA GLY A 388 16.08 6.57 27.72
C GLY A 388 14.79 6.14 28.44
N ARG A 389 14.87 5.60 29.65
CA ARG A 389 13.67 5.30 30.45
C ARG A 389 13.49 6.35 31.54
N LEU A 390 12.28 6.92 31.64
CA LEU A 390 11.96 7.92 32.66
C LEU A 390 10.46 7.93 32.95
N SER A 391 10.02 8.29 34.16
CA SER A 391 8.59 8.57 34.38
C SER A 391 8.20 9.90 33.73
N LEU A 392 6.96 10.04 33.25
CA LEU A 392 6.52 11.33 32.68
C LEU A 392 6.66 12.45 33.70
N ARG A 393 6.33 12.19 34.98
CA ARG A 393 6.49 13.17 36.07
C ARG A 393 7.92 13.69 36.16
N SER A 394 8.91 12.79 36.19
CA SER A 394 10.32 13.18 36.26
C SER A 394 10.76 14.00 35.06
N PHE A 395 10.22 13.71 33.86
CA PHE A 395 10.56 14.42 32.62
C PHE A 395 10.05 15.86 32.67
N VAL A 396 8.79 16.04 33.05
CA VAL A 396 8.18 17.37 33.10
C VAL A 396 8.71 18.21 34.26
N GLU A 397 9.25 17.59 35.32
CA GLU A 397 9.91 18.27 36.44
C GLU A 397 11.36 18.67 36.12
N SER A 398 12.06 17.95 35.24
CA SER A 398 13.40 18.34 34.77
C SER A 398 13.36 19.37 33.64
N ALA A 399 12.22 19.50 32.95
CA ALA A 399 12.02 20.46 31.88
C ALA A 399 12.07 21.91 32.39
N SER A 400 12.93 22.74 31.78
CA SER A 400 12.93 24.18 32.05
C SER A 400 11.66 24.81 31.47
N PRO A 401 10.92 25.67 32.22
CA PRO A 401 9.73 26.32 31.69
C PRO A 401 10.12 27.24 30.52
N ALA A 402 9.62 26.92 29.33
CA ALA A 402 9.73 27.76 28.15
C ALA A 402 8.32 28.16 27.68
N SER A 403 8.19 29.41 27.20
CA SER A 403 6.95 29.86 26.58
C SER A 403 6.69 29.05 25.31
N CYS A 404 5.49 28.48 25.17
CA CYS A 404 5.05 27.77 23.97
C CYS A 404 4.57 28.72 22.87
N ASP A 405 5.24 29.86 22.66
CA ASP A 405 4.90 30.76 21.55
C ASP A 405 5.54 30.24 20.26
N LEU A 406 4.82 29.32 19.62
CA LEU A 406 5.29 28.55 18.49
C LEU A 406 4.89 29.25 17.19
N SER A 407 5.85 29.96 16.61
CA SER A 407 5.72 30.47 15.25
C SER A 407 6.59 29.65 14.30
N PHE A 408 5.95 29.04 13.31
CA PHE A 408 6.65 28.45 12.16
C PHE A 408 6.67 29.49 11.03
N PRO A 409 7.85 29.89 10.52
CA PRO A 409 7.93 30.88 9.45
C PRO A 409 7.22 30.38 8.19
N GLU A 410 6.30 31.18 7.67
CA GLU A 410 5.68 30.94 6.38
C GLU A 410 6.64 31.32 5.25
N LYS A 411 6.67 30.49 4.20
CA LYS A 411 7.41 30.70 2.96
C LYS A 411 6.42 31.08 1.87
N GLU A 412 6.86 32.00 1.01
CA GLU A 412 6.06 32.47 -0.12
C GLU A 412 5.80 31.33 -1.13
N ILE A 413 4.53 31.17 -1.51
CA ILE A 413 4.10 30.25 -2.56
C ILE A 413 3.89 31.03 -3.86
N LYS A 414 4.55 30.63 -4.94
CA LYS A 414 4.31 31.19 -6.27
C LYS A 414 2.94 30.75 -6.79
N ASN A 415 2.28 31.57 -7.61
CA ASN A 415 1.03 31.18 -8.26
C ASN A 415 1.24 29.90 -9.10
N THR A 416 0.70 28.79 -8.62
CA THR A 416 0.82 27.45 -9.22
C THR A 416 -0.36 27.09 -10.12
N VAL A 417 -1.42 27.90 -10.15
CA VAL A 417 -2.62 27.65 -10.98
C VAL A 417 -2.27 27.45 -12.47
N PRO A 418 -1.38 28.25 -13.10
CA PRO A 418 -0.99 28.02 -14.49
C PRO A 418 -0.28 26.67 -14.70
N TYR A 419 0.55 26.25 -13.74
CA TYR A 419 1.23 24.96 -13.80
C TYR A 419 0.25 23.79 -13.69
N ILE A 420 -0.68 23.85 -12.72
CA ILE A 420 -1.72 22.83 -12.52
C ILE A 420 -2.65 22.75 -13.74
N THR A 421 -3.02 23.90 -14.31
CA THR A 421 -3.81 23.97 -15.56
C THR A 421 -3.06 23.30 -16.72
N GLY A 422 -1.77 23.59 -16.88
CA GLY A 422 -0.92 22.96 -17.88
C GLY A 422 -0.83 21.44 -17.72
N VAL A 423 -0.73 20.93 -16.49
CA VAL A 423 -0.74 19.48 -16.20
C VAL A 423 -2.08 18.85 -16.61
N ARG A 424 -3.20 19.51 -16.31
CA ARG A 424 -4.54 19.07 -16.73
C ARG A 424 -4.65 19.01 -18.25
N ASP A 425 -4.14 20.02 -18.95
CA ASP A 425 -4.14 20.10 -20.42
C ASP A 425 -3.23 19.02 -21.03
N ASP A 426 -2.05 18.79 -20.45
CA ASP A 426 -1.13 17.72 -20.83
C ASP A 426 -1.80 16.33 -20.69
N PHE A 427 -2.57 16.10 -19.62
CA PHE A 427 -3.38 14.87 -19.48
C PHE A 427 -4.44 14.75 -20.58
N ALA A 428 -5.13 15.85 -20.93
CA ALA A 428 -6.12 15.84 -22.00
C ALA A 428 -5.49 15.48 -23.35
N GLU A 429 -4.30 16.03 -23.66
CA GLU A 429 -3.51 15.66 -24.84
C GLU A 429 -3.12 14.18 -24.80
N TYR A 430 -2.61 13.70 -23.67
CA TYR A 430 -2.20 12.30 -23.50
C TYR A 430 -3.36 11.32 -23.74
N LEU A 431 -4.55 11.62 -23.19
CA LEU A 431 -5.75 10.79 -23.37
C LEU A 431 -6.17 10.72 -24.85
N ASN A 432 -6.17 11.84 -25.58
CA ASN A 432 -6.47 11.85 -27.01
C ASN A 432 -5.51 10.96 -27.82
N VAL A 433 -4.22 10.96 -27.45
CA VAL A 433 -3.21 10.11 -28.10
C VAL A 433 -3.43 8.64 -27.78
N LEU A 434 -3.77 8.31 -26.53
CA LEU A 434 -4.14 6.94 -26.14
C LEU A 434 -5.40 6.45 -26.87
N GLU A 435 -6.43 7.28 -27.02
CA GLU A 435 -7.64 6.95 -27.80
C GLU A 435 -7.30 6.66 -29.27
N ARG A 436 -6.44 7.49 -29.87
CA ARG A 436 -5.97 7.26 -31.25
C ARG A 436 -5.19 5.94 -31.37
N LEU A 437 -4.30 5.67 -30.41
CA LEU A 437 -3.48 4.47 -30.35
C LEU A 437 -4.35 3.20 -30.20
N LEU A 438 -5.36 3.23 -29.32
CA LEU A 438 -6.33 2.15 -29.16
C LEU A 438 -7.18 1.96 -30.43
N SER A 439 -7.62 3.04 -31.07
CA SER A 439 -8.39 2.97 -32.32
C SER A 439 -7.58 2.34 -33.46
N LEU A 440 -6.33 2.76 -33.64
CA LEU A 440 -5.41 2.19 -34.63
C LEU A 440 -5.10 0.72 -34.35
N SER A 441 -4.91 0.35 -33.08
CA SER A 441 -4.71 -1.04 -32.66
C SER A 441 -5.91 -1.90 -33.05
N ARG A 442 -7.13 -1.48 -32.69
CA ARG A 442 -8.36 -2.22 -33.01
C ARG A 442 -8.57 -2.36 -34.53
N GLN A 443 -8.28 -1.32 -35.31
CA GLN A 443 -8.32 -1.38 -36.77
C GLN A 443 -7.29 -2.38 -37.33
N LEU A 444 -6.07 -2.38 -36.79
CA LEU A 444 -5.02 -3.31 -37.18
C LEU A 444 -5.38 -4.76 -36.80
N SER A 445 -5.89 -5.00 -35.59
CA SER A 445 -6.45 -6.30 -35.15
C SER A 445 -7.51 -6.79 -36.14
N SER A 446 -8.47 -5.94 -36.49
CA SER A 446 -9.53 -6.29 -37.45
C SER A 446 -8.98 -6.59 -38.85
N ALA A 447 -7.99 -5.83 -39.32
CA ALA A 447 -7.38 -6.03 -40.62
C ALA A 447 -6.57 -7.33 -40.68
N LEU A 448 -5.82 -7.66 -39.62
CA LEU A 448 -5.05 -8.90 -39.52
C LEU A 448 -5.94 -10.15 -39.48
N ASN A 449 -7.13 -10.03 -38.90
CA ASN A 449 -8.11 -11.13 -38.83
C ASN A 449 -9.00 -11.24 -40.09
N ASN A 450 -8.87 -10.32 -41.04
CA ASN A 450 -9.64 -10.33 -42.29
C ASN A 450 -8.78 -10.89 -43.45
N PRO A 451 -9.09 -12.08 -43.99
CA PRO A 451 -8.34 -12.67 -45.11
C PRO A 451 -8.34 -11.82 -46.39
N ALA A 452 -9.27 -10.87 -46.53
CA ALA A 452 -9.39 -9.99 -47.69
C ALA A 452 -8.72 -8.62 -47.51
N ALA A 453 -8.08 -8.34 -46.37
CA ALA A 453 -7.43 -7.05 -46.13
C ALA A 453 -6.19 -6.85 -47.02
N GLU A 454 -6.04 -5.64 -47.57
CA GLU A 454 -4.89 -5.31 -48.41
C GLU A 454 -3.60 -5.15 -47.57
N THR A 455 -2.49 -5.71 -48.06
CA THR A 455 -1.17 -5.59 -47.41
C THR A 455 -0.71 -4.13 -47.25
N SER A 456 -1.08 -3.26 -48.20
CA SER A 456 -0.83 -1.80 -48.17
C SER A 456 -1.54 -1.14 -46.99
N GLN A 457 -2.81 -1.49 -46.74
CA GLN A 457 -3.59 -0.98 -45.61
C GLN A 457 -2.98 -1.39 -44.27
N ILE A 458 -2.62 -2.67 -44.13
CA ILE A 458 -1.95 -3.20 -42.91
C ILE A 458 -0.61 -2.47 -42.68
N ALA A 459 0.17 -2.22 -43.74
CA ALA A 459 1.42 -1.49 -43.64
C ALA A 459 1.21 -0.02 -43.21
N SER A 460 0.19 0.66 -43.74
CA SER A 460 -0.18 2.03 -43.33
C SER A 460 -0.55 2.09 -41.85
N LEU A 461 -1.47 1.23 -41.40
CA LEU A 461 -1.91 1.16 -40.01
C LEU A 461 -0.75 0.88 -39.04
N ARG A 462 0.20 0.01 -39.43
CA ARG A 462 1.40 -0.26 -38.64
C ARG A 462 2.32 0.96 -38.52
N THR A 463 2.46 1.74 -39.60
CA THR A 463 3.27 2.96 -39.58
C THR A 463 2.63 4.01 -38.69
N GLU A 464 1.33 4.28 -38.87
CA GLU A 464 0.58 5.23 -38.04
C GLU A 464 0.57 4.84 -36.56
N LEU A 465 0.41 3.55 -36.26
CA LEU A 465 0.46 3.05 -34.87
C LEU A 465 1.83 3.29 -34.25
N LYS A 466 2.92 3.05 -34.99
CA LYS A 466 4.29 3.29 -34.51
C LYS A 466 4.58 4.78 -34.29
N GLU A 467 4.11 5.65 -35.18
CA GLU A 467 4.26 7.10 -35.03
C GLU A 467 3.45 7.62 -33.84
N THR A 468 2.21 7.16 -33.69
CA THR A 468 1.36 7.51 -32.54
C THR A 468 1.97 7.02 -31.23
N ALA A 469 2.53 5.81 -31.19
CA ALA A 469 3.21 5.28 -30.01
C ALA A 469 4.48 6.07 -29.64
N ARG A 470 5.23 6.58 -30.62
CA ARG A 470 6.36 7.48 -30.36
C ARG A 470 5.88 8.79 -29.73
N HIS A 471 4.81 9.37 -30.27
CA HIS A 471 4.23 10.60 -29.74
C HIS A 471 3.66 10.42 -28.32
N GLU A 472 3.00 9.29 -28.06
CA GLU A 472 2.58 8.89 -26.70
C GLU A 472 3.77 8.90 -25.73
N THR A 473 4.88 8.30 -26.14
CA THR A 473 6.10 8.21 -25.32
C THR A 473 6.73 9.59 -25.07
N GLU A 474 6.67 10.50 -26.04
CA GLU A 474 7.12 11.89 -25.88
C GLU A 474 6.28 12.65 -24.84
N ILE A 475 4.94 12.56 -24.93
CA ILE A 475 4.03 13.20 -23.98
C ILE A 475 4.20 12.61 -22.58
N LYS A 476 4.22 11.28 -22.47
CA LYS A 476 4.41 10.55 -21.21
C LYS A 476 5.68 10.96 -20.48
N ASN A 477 6.75 11.28 -21.21
CA ASN A 477 8.03 11.69 -20.64
C ASN A 477 8.14 13.19 -20.35
N ARG A 478 7.10 13.99 -20.60
CA ARG A 478 7.05 15.39 -20.15
C ARG A 478 7.22 15.45 -18.64
N LYS A 479 8.01 16.43 -18.20
CA LYS A 479 8.35 16.63 -16.78
C LYS A 479 7.12 16.81 -15.88
N THR A 480 6.05 17.39 -16.43
CA THR A 480 4.74 17.62 -15.80
C THR A 480 3.93 16.34 -15.57
N LEU A 481 4.14 15.31 -16.39
CA LEU A 481 3.29 14.12 -16.41
C LEU A 481 3.99 12.84 -15.96
N LYS A 482 5.29 12.71 -16.21
CA LYS A 482 6.03 11.45 -16.07
C LYS A 482 5.79 10.79 -14.71
N ASP A 483 5.90 11.55 -13.63
CA ASP A 483 5.76 11.04 -12.27
C ASP A 483 4.31 10.60 -11.96
N LEU A 484 3.32 11.24 -12.58
CA LEU A 484 1.89 10.96 -12.38
C LEU A 484 1.41 9.77 -13.24
N ILE A 485 1.80 9.72 -14.51
CA ILE A 485 1.46 8.62 -15.43
C ILE A 485 2.15 7.33 -15.01
N THR A 486 3.36 7.41 -14.43
CA THR A 486 4.06 6.22 -13.93
C THR A 486 3.23 5.47 -12.91
N VAL A 487 2.54 6.18 -12.00
CA VAL A 487 1.63 5.56 -11.01
C VAL A 487 0.48 4.81 -11.70
N ALA A 488 -0.18 5.42 -12.69
CA ALA A 488 -1.26 4.78 -13.43
C ALA A 488 -0.77 3.56 -14.24
N ALA A 489 0.41 3.67 -14.88
CA ALA A 489 1.00 2.60 -15.64
C ALA A 489 1.43 1.41 -14.77
N GLU A 490 2.05 1.67 -13.62
CA GLU A 490 2.44 0.63 -12.66
C GLU A 490 1.22 -0.07 -12.07
N GLN A 491 0.15 0.68 -11.78
CA GLN A 491 -1.11 0.09 -11.32
C GLN A 491 -1.73 -0.82 -12.39
N ALA A 492 -1.74 -0.38 -13.67
CA ALA A 492 -2.23 -1.19 -14.77
C ALA A 492 -1.39 -2.46 -14.97
N ASP A 493 -0.06 -2.33 -14.89
CA ASP A 493 0.86 -3.46 -15.00
C ASP A 493 0.68 -4.44 -13.83
N ALA A 494 0.48 -3.96 -12.60
CA ALA A 494 0.23 -4.81 -11.43
C ALA A 494 -1.09 -5.60 -11.53
N ILE A 495 -2.12 -4.99 -12.16
CA ILE A 495 -3.40 -5.62 -12.44
C ILE A 495 -3.22 -6.70 -13.52
N LEU A 496 -2.53 -6.41 -14.61
CA LEU A 496 -2.48 -7.30 -15.77
C LEU A 496 -1.41 -8.40 -15.67
N SER A 497 -0.28 -8.14 -15.01
CA SER A 497 0.87 -9.07 -14.92
C SER A 497 0.66 -10.29 -14.02
N ARG A 498 -0.47 -10.39 -13.32
CA ARG A 498 -0.81 -11.50 -12.42
C ARG A 498 -1.68 -12.58 -13.08
N GLY A 499 -2.21 -12.33 -14.28
CA GLY A 499 -2.70 -13.38 -15.16
C GLY A 499 -1.51 -13.96 -15.92
N GLY A 500 -1.25 -15.27 -15.80
CA GLY A 500 -0.10 -15.91 -16.43
C GLY A 500 0.03 -15.53 -17.91
N THR A 501 1.07 -14.80 -18.27
CA THR A 501 1.38 -14.50 -19.67
C THR A 501 1.89 -15.78 -20.31
N ASN A 502 1.01 -16.54 -20.95
CA ASN A 502 1.44 -17.52 -21.93
C ASN A 502 2.13 -16.74 -23.05
N SER A 503 3.45 -16.87 -23.14
CA SER A 503 4.33 -16.21 -24.10
C SER A 503 4.08 -16.70 -25.53
N THR A 504 2.87 -16.53 -26.03
CA THR A 504 2.53 -16.79 -27.42
C THR A 504 2.99 -15.59 -28.25
N ARG A 505 3.91 -15.81 -29.19
CA ARG A 505 4.43 -14.78 -30.10
C ARG A 505 3.44 -14.41 -31.22
N GLU A 506 2.16 -14.73 -31.06
CA GLU A 506 1.14 -14.41 -32.05
C GLU A 506 0.84 -12.91 -32.00
N ALA A 507 0.99 -12.23 -33.14
CA ALA A 507 0.84 -10.79 -33.22
C ALA A 507 -0.55 -10.29 -32.75
N ALA A 508 -1.60 -11.11 -32.92
CA ALA A 508 -2.95 -10.81 -32.46
C ALA A 508 -3.05 -10.80 -30.93
N VAL A 509 -2.45 -11.78 -30.25
CA VAL A 509 -2.45 -11.86 -28.78
C VAL A 509 -1.67 -10.69 -28.18
N MET A 510 -0.51 -10.34 -28.77
CA MET A 510 0.26 -9.17 -28.35
C MET A 510 -0.51 -7.86 -28.55
N LEU A 511 -1.32 -7.73 -29.60
CA LEU A 511 -2.15 -6.55 -29.81
C LEU A 511 -3.29 -6.49 -28.79
N GLU A 512 -3.89 -7.62 -28.45
CA GLU A 512 -4.96 -7.69 -27.45
C GLU A 512 -4.44 -7.33 -26.04
N GLU A 513 -3.28 -7.85 -25.64
CA GLU A 513 -2.62 -7.46 -24.38
C GLU A 513 -2.28 -5.97 -24.37
N PHE A 514 -1.79 -5.45 -25.49
CA PHE A 514 -1.52 -4.03 -25.67
C PHE A 514 -2.78 -3.18 -25.51
N GLU A 515 -3.91 -3.58 -26.12
CA GLU A 515 -5.19 -2.89 -26.01
C GLU A 515 -5.71 -2.86 -24.57
N LYS A 516 -5.75 -4.02 -23.90
CA LYS A 516 -6.19 -4.13 -22.49
C LYS A 516 -5.36 -3.22 -21.58
N ARG A 517 -4.04 -3.23 -21.77
CA ARG A 517 -3.11 -2.40 -21.01
C ARG A 517 -3.34 -0.91 -21.22
N HIS A 518 -3.40 -0.46 -22.48
CA HIS A 518 -3.55 0.96 -22.78
C HIS A 518 -4.95 1.50 -22.46
N GLU A 519 -5.99 0.66 -22.54
CA GLU A 519 -7.35 1.03 -22.12
C GLU A 519 -7.42 1.27 -20.61
N LEU A 520 -6.79 0.42 -19.80
CA LEU A 520 -6.74 0.62 -18.36
C LEU A 520 -5.91 1.87 -17.98
N ILE A 521 -4.77 2.09 -18.64
CA ILE A 521 -3.96 3.31 -18.44
C ILE A 521 -4.77 4.55 -18.81
N HIS A 522 -5.45 4.53 -19.95
CA HIS A 522 -6.32 5.61 -20.40
C HIS A 522 -7.37 5.93 -19.33
N ASP A 523 -8.12 4.93 -18.87
CA ASP A 523 -9.21 5.14 -17.93
C ASP A 523 -8.69 5.64 -16.56
N LEU A 524 -7.55 5.13 -16.08
CA LEU A 524 -6.89 5.61 -14.86
C LEU A 524 -6.39 7.05 -14.98
N CYS A 525 -5.76 7.40 -16.10
CA CYS A 525 -5.33 8.77 -16.38
C CYS A 525 -6.52 9.73 -16.50
N ASN A 526 -7.68 9.26 -16.98
CA ASN A 526 -8.90 10.05 -17.03
C ASN A 526 -9.49 10.31 -15.62
N ASP A 527 -9.44 9.32 -14.72
CA ASP A 527 -9.79 9.54 -13.31
C ASP A 527 -8.88 10.60 -12.67
N ILE A 528 -7.56 10.52 -12.89
CA ILE A 528 -6.59 11.52 -12.40
C ILE A 528 -6.87 12.91 -12.99
N LYS A 529 -7.11 13.02 -14.30
CA LYS A 529 -7.46 14.29 -14.95
C LYS A 529 -8.74 14.88 -14.37
N SER A 530 -9.74 14.04 -14.05
CA SER A 530 -10.98 14.48 -13.42
C SER A 530 -10.75 15.02 -12.00
N ASP A 531 -9.73 14.56 -11.28
CA ASP A 531 -9.32 15.15 -10.01
C ASP A 531 -8.71 16.54 -10.22
N PHE A 532 -7.89 16.72 -11.26
CA PHE A 532 -7.37 18.04 -11.64
C PHE A 532 -8.47 19.03 -12.05
N ASP A 533 -9.45 18.58 -12.83
CA ASP A 533 -10.61 19.40 -13.18
C ASP A 533 -11.34 19.89 -11.92
N PHE A 534 -11.56 19.01 -10.96
CA PHE A 534 -12.26 19.32 -9.71
C PHE A 534 -11.54 20.33 -8.84
N ILE A 535 -10.22 20.20 -8.68
CA ILE A 535 -9.45 21.15 -7.86
C ILE A 535 -9.28 22.52 -8.53
N LEU A 536 -9.47 22.61 -9.85
CA LEU A 536 -9.46 23.86 -10.62
C LEU A 536 -10.84 24.52 -10.66
N ASP A 537 -11.93 23.73 -10.63
CA ASP A 537 -13.31 24.21 -10.57
C ASP A 537 -14.18 23.25 -9.73
N GLU A 538 -14.48 23.66 -8.50
CA GLU A 538 -15.29 22.88 -7.55
C GLU A 538 -16.73 22.62 -8.02
N ASN A 539 -17.21 23.31 -9.08
CA ASN A 539 -18.52 23.04 -9.68
C ASN A 539 -18.52 21.75 -10.51
N ILE A 540 -17.35 21.23 -10.88
CA ILE A 540 -17.21 19.97 -11.62
C ILE A 540 -17.41 18.81 -10.65
N LYS A 541 -18.36 17.93 -10.95
CA LYS A 541 -18.61 16.73 -10.14
C LYS A 541 -17.40 15.78 -10.21
N ASN A 542 -16.92 15.36 -9.04
CA ASN A 542 -15.86 14.36 -8.89
C ASN A 542 -16.27 13.27 -7.89
N GLU A 543 -15.74 12.07 -8.08
CA GLU A 543 -16.04 10.87 -7.28
C GLU A 543 -15.33 10.85 -5.91
N GLY A 544 -14.42 11.80 -5.68
CA GLY A 544 -13.45 11.76 -4.62
C GLY A 544 -12.29 10.80 -4.92
N PRO A 545 -11.23 10.84 -4.10
CA PRO A 545 -10.02 10.06 -4.33
C PRO A 545 -10.23 8.54 -4.16
N TYR A 546 -11.32 8.14 -3.50
CA TYR A 546 -11.58 6.74 -3.11
C TYR A 546 -12.39 5.92 -4.11
N SER A 547 -12.91 6.53 -5.17
CA SER A 547 -13.81 5.89 -6.14
C SER A 547 -13.25 5.99 -7.56
N PHE A 548 -13.20 4.86 -8.27
CA PHE A 548 -12.52 4.72 -9.55
C PHE A 548 -13.51 4.32 -10.64
N LYS A 549 -13.81 5.25 -11.56
CA LYS A 549 -14.72 4.95 -12.69
C LYS A 549 -14.11 3.91 -13.62
N SER A 550 -12.79 3.95 -13.76
CA SER A 550 -11.98 2.98 -14.49
C SER A 550 -12.22 1.54 -14.01
N PHE A 551 -12.10 1.26 -12.71
CA PHE A 551 -12.31 -0.07 -12.13
C PHE A 551 -13.76 -0.55 -12.27
N ARG A 552 -14.72 0.35 -12.07
CA ARG A 552 -16.13 0.03 -12.30
C ARG A 552 -16.39 -0.34 -13.75
N LYS A 553 -15.92 0.48 -14.70
CA LYS A 553 -16.07 0.24 -16.14
C LYS A 553 -15.48 -1.12 -16.54
N PHE A 554 -14.27 -1.44 -16.06
CA PHE A 554 -13.65 -2.75 -16.29
C PHE A 554 -14.54 -3.90 -15.79
N THR A 555 -15.07 -3.78 -14.57
CA THR A 555 -15.93 -4.80 -13.96
C THR A 555 -17.24 -4.99 -14.72
N LEU A 556 -17.89 -3.89 -15.12
CA LEU A 556 -19.13 -3.95 -15.90
C LEU A 556 -18.91 -4.62 -17.25
N SER A 557 -17.85 -4.24 -17.97
CA SER A 557 -17.47 -4.87 -19.25
C SER A 557 -17.14 -6.36 -19.09
N PHE A 558 -16.49 -6.75 -17.98
CA PHE A 558 -16.21 -8.15 -17.69
C PHE A 558 -17.51 -8.97 -17.53
N ILE A 559 -18.46 -8.45 -16.75
CA ILE A 559 -19.73 -9.14 -16.46
C ILE A 559 -20.62 -9.16 -17.70
N GLU A 560 -20.67 -8.08 -18.47
CA GLU A 560 -21.55 -7.94 -19.63
C GLU A 560 -21.32 -9.03 -20.68
N LYS A 561 -20.08 -9.50 -20.85
CA LYS A 561 -19.72 -10.60 -21.77
C LYS A 561 -20.59 -11.85 -21.57
N ASN A 562 -20.92 -12.18 -20.33
CA ASN A 562 -21.62 -13.43 -19.98
C ASN A 562 -22.98 -13.22 -19.30
N ASN A 563 -23.24 -12.02 -18.75
CA ASN A 563 -24.45 -11.71 -18.01
C ASN A 563 -24.84 -10.22 -18.11
N LYS A 564 -25.35 -9.83 -19.28
CA LYS A 564 -25.78 -8.45 -19.54
C LYS A 564 -26.81 -7.91 -18.54
N GLU A 565 -27.81 -8.69 -18.14
CA GLU A 565 -28.83 -8.24 -17.19
C GLU A 565 -28.22 -7.83 -15.85
N PHE A 566 -27.23 -8.58 -15.36
CA PHE A 566 -26.55 -8.25 -14.12
C PHE A 566 -25.66 -7.01 -14.28
N ALA A 567 -24.94 -6.88 -15.40
CA ALA A 567 -24.16 -5.68 -15.69
C ALA A 567 -25.05 -4.43 -15.76
N ASP A 568 -26.20 -4.50 -16.45
CA ASP A 568 -27.17 -3.42 -16.57
C ASP A 568 -27.74 -3.04 -15.18
N PHE A 569 -28.02 -4.02 -14.32
CA PHE A 569 -28.45 -3.78 -12.94
C PHE A 569 -27.40 -3.02 -12.13
N LEU A 570 -26.14 -3.47 -12.18
CA LEU A 570 -25.05 -2.81 -11.47
C LEU A 570 -24.89 -1.38 -11.98
N HIS A 571 -24.89 -1.19 -13.31
CA HIS A 571 -24.83 0.14 -13.90
C HIS A 571 -25.93 1.08 -13.38
N ALA A 572 -27.17 0.60 -13.26
CA ALA A 572 -28.30 1.38 -12.75
C ALA A 572 -28.26 1.67 -11.24
N HIS A 573 -27.58 0.83 -10.45
CA HIS A 573 -27.50 0.93 -8.98
C HIS A 573 -26.11 1.36 -8.50
N ASP A 574 -25.53 2.35 -9.15
CA ASP A 574 -24.24 2.88 -8.77
C ASP A 574 -24.29 3.55 -7.38
N LYS A 575 -23.31 3.23 -6.51
CA LYS A 575 -23.07 3.84 -5.18
C LYS A 575 -24.13 3.63 -4.11
N GLN A 576 -25.16 2.83 -4.35
CA GLN A 576 -26.13 2.49 -3.31
C GLN A 576 -25.57 1.41 -2.39
N LEU A 577 -25.03 1.81 -1.24
CA LEU A 577 -24.71 0.90 -0.15
C LEU A 577 -25.88 0.88 0.85
N PRO A 578 -26.58 -0.24 1.04
CA PRO A 578 -27.60 -0.36 2.07
C PRO A 578 -27.03 -0.02 3.46
N GLU A 579 -27.76 0.72 4.29
CA GLU A 579 -27.26 1.26 5.58
C GLU A 579 -26.69 0.20 6.53
N ARG A 580 -27.23 -1.02 6.44
CA ARG A 580 -26.80 -2.19 7.21
C ARG A 580 -25.38 -2.64 6.88
N PHE A 581 -24.86 -2.30 5.71
CA PHE A 581 -23.48 -2.61 5.34
C PHE A 581 -22.56 -1.43 5.67
N LYS A 582 -21.38 -1.74 6.20
CA LYS A 582 -20.29 -0.79 6.39
C LYS A 582 -19.10 -1.28 5.59
N LEU A 583 -18.74 -0.50 4.57
CA LEU A 583 -17.51 -0.69 3.81
C LEU A 583 -16.39 0.10 4.49
N LEU A 584 -15.28 -0.58 4.73
CA LEU A 584 -14.01 0.06 5.06
C LEU A 584 -13.10 -0.21 3.86
N THR A 585 -12.70 0.85 3.18
CA THR A 585 -11.66 0.75 2.18
C THR A 585 -10.33 0.45 2.87
N ASN A 586 -9.45 -0.22 2.15
CA ASN A 586 -8.05 -0.27 2.49
C ASN A 586 -7.27 -0.31 1.18
N GLN A 587 -6.50 0.74 0.84
CA GLN A 587 -5.36 0.64 -0.09
C GLN A 587 -5.57 -0.19 -1.39
N LEU A 588 -6.68 -0.03 -2.11
CA LEU A 588 -7.09 -0.85 -3.28
C LEU A 588 -7.21 -2.37 -3.05
N TYR A 589 -7.18 -2.85 -1.81
CA TYR A 589 -7.62 -4.20 -1.46
C TYR A 589 -9.12 -4.35 -1.68
N LEU A 590 -9.57 -5.59 -1.72
CA LEU A 590 -10.99 -5.89 -1.57
C LEU A 590 -11.55 -5.16 -0.33
N PRO A 591 -12.59 -4.32 -0.48
CA PRO A 591 -13.16 -3.60 0.64
C PRO A 591 -13.56 -4.55 1.77
N PHE A 592 -13.22 -4.16 2.99
CA PHE A 592 -13.66 -4.87 4.15
C PHE A 592 -15.13 -4.55 4.41
N VAL A 593 -15.92 -5.58 4.71
CA VAL A 593 -17.37 -5.43 4.85
C VAL A 593 -17.84 -5.94 6.21
N ARG A 594 -18.56 -5.08 6.92
CA ARG A 594 -19.39 -5.46 8.07
C ARG A 594 -20.86 -5.37 7.71
N ILE A 595 -21.64 -6.27 8.28
CA ILE A 595 -23.09 -6.18 8.32
C ILE A 595 -23.55 -5.91 9.76
N GLU A 596 -24.40 -4.90 9.93
CA GLU A 596 -25.14 -4.65 11.16
C GLU A 596 -26.32 -5.62 11.22
N ARG A 597 -26.34 -6.47 12.25
CA ARG A 597 -27.43 -7.42 12.51
C ARG A 597 -28.60 -6.70 13.19
N GLU A 598 -29.74 -7.38 13.27
CA GLU A 598 -30.97 -6.85 13.90
C GLU A 598 -30.75 -6.41 15.37
N ASP A 599 -29.87 -7.11 16.09
CA ASP A 599 -29.48 -6.81 17.47
C ASP A 599 -28.44 -5.68 17.59
N LYS A 600 -28.16 -4.97 16.49
CA LYS A 600 -27.12 -3.92 16.37
C LYS A 600 -25.69 -4.41 16.55
N SER A 601 -25.46 -5.72 16.68
CA SER A 601 -24.11 -6.27 16.63
C SER A 601 -23.54 -6.18 15.21
N LEU A 602 -22.23 -5.97 15.09
CA LEU A 602 -21.54 -5.95 13.80
C LEU A 602 -20.95 -7.34 13.53
N PHE A 603 -21.33 -7.94 12.41
CA PHE A 603 -20.72 -9.17 11.90
C PHE A 603 -19.80 -8.87 10.72
N ARG A 604 -18.65 -9.53 10.67
CA ARG A 604 -17.64 -9.31 9.64
C ARG A 604 -17.75 -10.36 8.54
N LEU A 605 -17.85 -9.93 7.30
CA LEU A 605 -17.89 -10.84 6.16
C LEU A 605 -16.48 -11.31 5.78
N ASN A 606 -15.44 -10.53 6.11
CA ASN A 606 -14.01 -10.83 5.92
C ASN A 606 -13.17 -10.46 7.16
N SER A 607 -11.89 -10.89 7.23
CA SER A 607 -10.91 -10.44 8.24
C SER A 607 -10.17 -9.19 7.77
N PHE A 608 -9.64 -8.35 8.67
CA PHE A 608 -9.00 -7.06 8.30
C PHE A 608 -7.49 -7.20 8.02
N ILE A 609 -6.74 -7.85 8.93
CA ILE A 609 -5.27 -7.85 8.87
C ILE A 609 -4.73 -8.99 7.99
N SER A 610 -5.45 -10.10 7.92
CA SER A 610 -5.01 -11.34 7.25
C SER A 610 -5.95 -11.80 6.14
N MET A 611 -6.80 -10.92 5.58
CA MET A 611 -7.86 -11.33 4.65
C MET A 611 -7.36 -12.26 3.53
N GLU A 612 -6.27 -11.89 2.86
CA GLU A 612 -5.71 -12.66 1.76
C GLU A 612 -5.03 -13.94 2.25
N SER A 613 -4.28 -13.90 3.35
CA SER A 613 -3.58 -15.08 3.88
C SER A 613 -4.55 -16.10 4.51
N SER A 614 -5.55 -15.64 5.25
CA SER A 614 -6.66 -16.45 5.73
C SER A 614 -7.46 -17.04 4.57
N ALA A 615 -7.81 -16.24 3.56
CA ALA A 615 -8.50 -16.75 2.38
C ALA A 615 -7.67 -17.79 1.62
N ALA A 616 -6.36 -17.56 1.47
CA ALA A 616 -5.46 -18.51 0.82
C ALA A 616 -5.35 -19.83 1.61
N ALA A 617 -5.26 -19.78 2.94
CA ALA A 617 -5.27 -20.97 3.79
C ALA A 617 -6.58 -21.75 3.67
N GLU A 618 -7.72 -21.06 3.78
CA GLU A 618 -9.05 -21.66 3.68
C GLU A 618 -9.34 -22.23 2.27
N VAL A 619 -8.82 -21.60 1.22
CA VAL A 619 -8.85 -22.16 -0.14
C VAL A 619 -8.00 -23.43 -0.23
N ASN A 620 -6.78 -23.43 0.30
CA ASN A 620 -5.94 -24.64 0.30
C ASN A 620 -6.58 -25.81 1.05
N ASP A 621 -7.23 -25.53 2.19
CA ASP A 621 -7.98 -26.54 2.94
C ASP A 621 -9.13 -27.10 2.09
N PHE A 622 -9.91 -26.24 1.43
CA PHE A 622 -10.96 -26.67 0.50
C PHE A 622 -10.42 -27.56 -0.63
N ILE A 623 -9.30 -27.20 -1.25
CA ILE A 623 -8.68 -28.01 -2.32
C ILE A 623 -8.34 -29.41 -1.80
N LYS A 624 -7.71 -29.47 -0.62
CA LYS A 624 -7.26 -30.71 0.00
C LYS A 624 -8.44 -31.61 0.41
N GLU A 625 -9.47 -31.03 1.00
CA GLU A 625 -10.66 -31.75 1.47
C GLU A 625 -11.55 -32.23 0.32
N SER A 626 -11.70 -31.41 -0.73
CA SER A 626 -12.53 -31.75 -1.88
C SER A 626 -11.83 -32.65 -2.89
N GLY A 627 -10.50 -32.76 -2.84
CA GLY A 627 -9.72 -33.46 -3.85
C GLY A 627 -9.75 -32.77 -5.22
N PHE A 628 -9.84 -31.44 -5.23
CA PHE A 628 -10.00 -30.65 -6.46
C PHE A 628 -8.93 -30.96 -7.51
N ASP A 629 -9.38 -31.25 -8.72
CA ASP A 629 -8.59 -31.43 -9.94
C ASP A 629 -9.16 -30.53 -11.04
N ILE A 630 -8.33 -29.64 -11.59
CA ILE A 630 -8.72 -28.63 -12.57
C ILE A 630 -9.37 -29.19 -13.85
N LYS A 631 -9.05 -30.44 -14.21
CA LYS A 631 -9.61 -31.12 -15.40
C LYS A 631 -10.91 -31.85 -15.09
N ARG A 632 -11.13 -32.25 -13.84
CA ARG A 632 -12.29 -33.04 -13.42
C ARG A 632 -13.35 -32.23 -12.72
N ASN A 633 -13.01 -31.07 -12.18
CA ASN A 633 -13.92 -30.29 -11.36
C ASN A 633 -14.28 -28.95 -11.99
N ALA A 634 -15.42 -28.42 -11.58
CA ALA A 634 -15.79 -27.03 -11.68
C ALA A 634 -16.22 -26.55 -10.28
N VAL A 635 -16.01 -25.26 -9.98
CA VAL A 635 -16.29 -24.73 -8.63
C VAL A 635 -17.42 -23.71 -8.67
N VAL A 636 -18.33 -23.78 -7.70
CA VAL A 636 -19.31 -22.73 -7.44
C VAL A 636 -18.90 -22.00 -6.17
N PHE A 637 -18.68 -20.70 -6.29
CA PHE A 637 -18.44 -19.80 -5.17
C PHE A 637 -19.72 -19.07 -4.79
N PHE A 638 -20.12 -19.17 -3.53
CA PHE A 638 -21.13 -18.28 -2.96
C PHE A 638 -20.41 -17.16 -2.20
N ALA A 639 -20.44 -15.95 -2.74
CA ALA A 639 -19.60 -14.84 -2.30
C ALA A 639 -20.46 -13.71 -1.70
N PRO A 640 -20.91 -13.82 -0.42
CA PRO A 640 -21.72 -12.80 0.23
C PRO A 640 -20.86 -11.61 0.65
N GLY A 641 -20.45 -10.77 -0.30
CA GLY A 641 -19.67 -9.56 -0.02
C GLY A 641 -18.20 -9.78 0.36
N ASN A 642 -17.75 -11.04 0.52
CA ASN A 642 -16.34 -11.39 0.62
C ASN A 642 -15.87 -12.12 -0.64
N TRP A 643 -15.04 -11.44 -1.42
CA TRP A 643 -14.50 -11.94 -2.68
C TRP A 643 -13.06 -12.45 -2.56
N ALA A 644 -12.48 -12.43 -1.36
CA ALA A 644 -11.08 -12.79 -1.15
C ALA A 644 -10.80 -14.24 -1.57
N HIS A 645 -11.65 -15.19 -1.16
CA HIS A 645 -11.51 -16.60 -1.54
C HIS A 645 -11.63 -16.83 -3.04
N VAL A 646 -12.55 -16.12 -3.70
CA VAL A 646 -12.74 -16.20 -5.16
C VAL A 646 -11.45 -15.77 -5.85
N VAL A 647 -10.89 -14.64 -5.41
CA VAL A 647 -9.65 -14.07 -5.94
C VAL A 647 -8.45 -14.98 -5.65
N GLU A 648 -8.29 -15.49 -4.43
CA GLU A 648 -7.19 -16.39 -4.08
C GLU A 648 -7.26 -17.72 -4.84
N PHE A 649 -8.46 -18.30 -4.98
CA PHE A 649 -8.63 -19.49 -5.81
C PHE A 649 -8.28 -19.23 -7.27
N ALA A 650 -8.72 -18.10 -7.83
CA ALA A 650 -8.43 -17.74 -9.21
C ALA A 650 -6.94 -17.51 -9.47
N LYS A 651 -6.21 -16.92 -8.50
CA LYS A 651 -4.75 -16.80 -8.54
C LYS A 651 -4.06 -18.17 -8.56
N MET A 652 -4.54 -19.13 -7.76
CA MET A 652 -3.96 -20.47 -7.68
C MET A 652 -4.30 -21.34 -8.90
N TYR A 653 -5.50 -21.17 -9.48
CA TYR A 653 -6.04 -21.99 -10.57
C TYR A 653 -6.64 -21.14 -11.70
N PRO A 654 -5.83 -20.39 -12.46
CA PRO A 654 -6.30 -19.45 -13.49
C PRO A 654 -7.01 -20.11 -14.68
N ASP A 655 -6.84 -21.42 -14.88
CA ASP A 655 -7.53 -22.17 -15.94
C ASP A 655 -8.81 -22.88 -15.46
N ALA A 656 -9.16 -22.77 -14.17
CA ALA A 656 -10.31 -23.44 -13.60
C ALA A 656 -11.64 -22.87 -14.13
N ASP A 657 -12.63 -23.74 -14.26
CA ASP A 657 -14.01 -23.34 -14.54
C ASP A 657 -14.73 -23.08 -13.22
N PHE A 658 -15.11 -21.83 -12.96
CA PHE A 658 -15.93 -21.52 -11.80
C PHE A 658 -16.99 -20.45 -12.07
N LEU A 659 -18.05 -20.50 -11.26
CA LEU A 659 -19.19 -19.59 -11.27
C LEU A 659 -19.28 -18.93 -9.90
N VAL A 660 -19.47 -17.62 -9.90
CA VAL A 660 -19.66 -16.84 -8.68
C VAL A 660 -21.11 -16.41 -8.54
N VAL A 661 -21.69 -16.72 -7.39
CA VAL A 661 -23.04 -16.33 -6.97
C VAL A 661 -22.89 -15.25 -5.91
N ASP A 662 -23.27 -14.02 -6.24
CA ASP A 662 -23.33 -12.93 -5.27
C ASP A 662 -24.78 -12.76 -4.78
N PRO A 663 -25.08 -13.02 -3.49
CA PRO A 663 -26.42 -12.90 -2.94
C PRO A 663 -26.85 -11.45 -2.67
N TRP A 664 -25.93 -10.48 -2.72
CA TRP A 664 -26.21 -9.07 -2.45
C TRP A 664 -25.63 -8.16 -3.55
N PRO A 665 -26.24 -8.15 -4.75
CA PRO A 665 -25.85 -7.30 -5.87
C PRO A 665 -25.59 -5.82 -5.54
N GLU A 666 -26.33 -5.23 -4.61
CA GLU A 666 -26.13 -3.82 -4.21
C GLU A 666 -24.82 -3.63 -3.43
N LEU A 667 -24.50 -4.58 -2.54
CA LEU A 667 -23.22 -4.57 -1.85
C LEU A 667 -22.09 -4.75 -2.85
N PHE A 668 -22.22 -5.68 -3.80
CA PHE A 668 -21.26 -5.86 -4.88
C PHE A 668 -21.09 -4.58 -5.72
N SER A 669 -22.18 -3.89 -6.06
CA SER A 669 -22.14 -2.61 -6.78
C SER A 669 -21.32 -1.54 -6.03
N ALA A 670 -21.41 -1.50 -4.70
CA ALA A 670 -20.63 -0.58 -3.88
C ALA A 670 -19.15 -0.98 -3.77
N ILE A 671 -18.87 -2.29 -3.69
CA ILE A 671 -17.50 -2.84 -3.63
C ILE A 671 -16.69 -2.47 -4.88
N ILE A 672 -17.26 -2.62 -6.07
CA ILE A 672 -16.57 -2.42 -7.36
C ILE A 672 -16.28 -0.94 -7.68
N ASN A 673 -16.75 -0.01 -6.84
CA ASN A 673 -16.41 1.41 -6.94
C ASN A 673 -15.05 1.75 -6.32
N GLN A 674 -14.63 0.99 -5.32
CA GLN A 674 -13.49 1.33 -4.48
C GLN A 674 -12.26 0.46 -4.76
N ALA A 675 -12.42 -0.64 -5.48
CA ALA A 675 -11.33 -1.54 -5.83
C ALA A 675 -11.61 -2.29 -7.13
N SER A 676 -10.54 -2.69 -7.84
CA SER A 676 -10.60 -3.70 -8.89
C SER A 676 -9.91 -4.97 -8.42
N PHE A 677 -10.63 -6.08 -8.51
CA PHE A 677 -10.12 -7.44 -8.31
C PHE A 677 -10.54 -8.39 -9.44
N MET A 678 -11.29 -7.87 -10.41
CA MET A 678 -11.86 -8.65 -11.51
C MET A 678 -10.79 -9.20 -12.45
N HIS A 679 -9.63 -8.56 -12.51
CA HIS A 679 -8.49 -9.01 -13.33
C HIS A 679 -7.85 -10.31 -12.82
N TYR A 680 -8.14 -10.73 -11.59
CA TYR A 680 -7.71 -12.03 -11.09
C TYR A 680 -8.57 -13.17 -11.63
N LEU A 681 -9.76 -12.88 -12.16
CA LEU A 681 -10.69 -13.91 -12.58
C LEU A 681 -10.44 -14.30 -14.04
N PRO A 682 -10.53 -15.61 -14.38
CA PRO A 682 -10.51 -16.06 -15.76
C PRO A 682 -11.61 -15.37 -16.58
N GLU A 683 -11.38 -15.00 -17.84
CA GLU A 683 -12.40 -14.31 -18.67
C GLU A 683 -13.70 -15.11 -18.86
N LYS A 684 -13.61 -16.44 -18.75
CA LYS A 684 -14.75 -17.36 -18.82
C LYS A 684 -15.56 -17.44 -17.52
N THR A 685 -15.16 -16.73 -16.47
CA THR A 685 -15.84 -16.77 -15.16
C THR A 685 -17.27 -16.27 -15.32
N LEU A 686 -18.23 -17.09 -14.91
CA LEU A 686 -19.64 -16.73 -14.90
C LEU A 686 -19.99 -16.06 -13.57
N MET A 687 -20.72 -14.96 -13.63
CA MET A 687 -21.12 -14.21 -12.44
C MET A 687 -22.61 -13.95 -12.47
N ILE A 688 -23.26 -14.17 -11.34
CA ILE A 688 -24.69 -13.94 -11.19
C ILE A 688 -25.00 -13.20 -9.89
N GLY A 689 -25.88 -12.21 -9.98
CA GLY A 689 -26.52 -11.59 -8.83
C GLY A 689 -27.83 -12.29 -8.49
N MET A 690 -28.02 -12.69 -7.23
CA MET A 690 -29.19 -13.46 -6.79
C MET A 690 -30.27 -12.55 -6.19
N ARG A 691 -31.18 -12.10 -7.04
CA ARG A 691 -32.36 -11.28 -6.67
C ARG A 691 -33.58 -11.69 -7.48
N ASP A 692 -34.76 -11.31 -6.99
CA ASP A 692 -36.04 -11.62 -7.66
C ASP A 692 -36.26 -10.81 -8.94
N ASP A 693 -35.71 -9.60 -9.02
CA ASP A 693 -35.80 -8.71 -10.18
C ASP A 693 -34.80 -9.07 -11.30
N LEU A 694 -33.75 -9.83 -10.99
CA LEU A 694 -32.81 -10.41 -11.95
C LEU A 694 -33.36 -11.75 -12.47
N LYS A 695 -33.96 -11.78 -13.66
CA LYS A 695 -34.73 -12.95 -14.11
C LYS A 695 -33.87 -14.07 -14.68
N ASN A 696 -32.67 -13.76 -15.17
CA ASN A 696 -31.84 -14.72 -15.90
C ASN A 696 -30.86 -15.51 -15.04
N TRP A 697 -30.64 -15.15 -13.76
CA TRP A 697 -29.58 -15.78 -12.96
C TRP A 697 -29.77 -17.30 -12.84
N LYS A 698 -31.01 -17.79 -12.64
CA LYS A 698 -31.33 -19.22 -12.59
C LYS A 698 -30.99 -19.93 -13.90
N ARG A 699 -31.30 -19.29 -15.03
CA ARG A 699 -31.02 -19.83 -16.37
C ARG A 699 -29.51 -19.96 -16.61
N ILE A 700 -28.74 -18.94 -16.23
CA ILE A 700 -27.27 -18.93 -16.36
C ILE A 700 -26.65 -20.03 -15.48
N TYR A 701 -27.06 -20.11 -14.21
CA TYR A 701 -26.62 -21.15 -13.29
C TYR A 701 -26.88 -22.57 -13.82
N HIS A 702 -28.12 -22.86 -14.23
CA HIS A 702 -28.47 -24.15 -14.81
C HIS A 702 -27.77 -24.44 -16.15
N GLY A 703 -27.48 -23.41 -16.94
CA GLY A 703 -26.69 -23.54 -18.16
C GLY A 703 -25.27 -24.02 -17.85
N ALA A 704 -24.59 -23.33 -16.94
CA ALA A 704 -23.23 -23.65 -16.51
C ALA A 704 -23.13 -25.07 -15.94
N VAL A 705 -24.00 -25.40 -14.97
CA VAL A 705 -24.05 -26.71 -14.32
C VAL A 705 -24.29 -27.85 -15.32
N ARG A 706 -25.22 -27.66 -16.27
CA ARG A 706 -25.48 -28.68 -17.31
C ARG A 706 -24.30 -28.84 -18.25
N GLU A 707 -23.66 -27.74 -18.64
CA GLU A 707 -22.49 -27.78 -19.52
C GLU A 707 -21.32 -28.52 -18.85
N TRP A 708 -21.02 -28.22 -17.60
CA TRP A 708 -19.96 -28.91 -16.86
C TRP A 708 -20.25 -30.39 -16.67
N LYS A 709 -21.49 -30.76 -16.32
CA LYS A 709 -21.90 -32.17 -16.26
C LYS A 709 -21.75 -32.88 -17.61
N ARG A 710 -22.07 -32.20 -18.72
CA ARG A 710 -21.87 -32.74 -20.09
C ARG A 710 -20.40 -32.95 -20.41
N GLN A 711 -19.52 -32.09 -19.91
CA GLN A 711 -18.07 -32.24 -20.01
C GLN A 711 -17.49 -33.30 -19.05
N GLY A 712 -18.33 -34.01 -18.30
CA GLY A 712 -17.91 -35.02 -17.33
C GLY A 712 -17.30 -34.43 -16.05
N ARG A 713 -17.54 -33.14 -15.77
CA ARG A 713 -17.01 -32.48 -14.59
C ARG A 713 -17.91 -32.68 -13.37
N GLU A 714 -17.28 -32.91 -12.23
CA GLU A 714 -17.93 -32.85 -10.91
C GLU A 714 -17.95 -31.41 -10.38
N ILE A 715 -19.07 -31.01 -9.79
CA ILE A 715 -19.27 -29.65 -9.29
C ILE A 715 -18.98 -29.63 -7.80
N LEU A 716 -17.99 -28.82 -7.41
CA LEU A 716 -17.63 -28.59 -6.03
C LEU A 716 -18.16 -27.23 -5.58
N PHE A 717 -18.61 -27.15 -4.33
CA PHE A 717 -19.19 -25.93 -3.77
C PHE A 717 -18.29 -25.40 -2.67
N PHE A 718 -17.77 -24.17 -2.84
CA PHE A 718 -16.97 -23.54 -1.80
C PHE A 718 -17.87 -23.00 -0.68
N ARG A 719 -17.64 -23.47 0.54
CA ARG A 719 -18.40 -23.08 1.73
C ARG A 719 -17.57 -22.15 2.59
N HIS A 720 -17.86 -20.85 2.54
CA HIS A 720 -17.09 -19.87 3.29
C HIS A 720 -17.16 -20.12 4.81
N PRO A 721 -16.05 -20.36 5.52
CA PRO A 721 -16.07 -20.81 6.92
C PRO A 721 -16.89 -19.94 7.89
N ARG A 722 -16.86 -18.61 7.71
CA ARG A 722 -17.60 -17.65 8.57
C ARG A 722 -19.04 -17.36 8.12
N THR A 723 -19.23 -16.96 6.86
CA THR A 723 -20.54 -16.48 6.39
C THR A 723 -21.51 -17.62 6.11
N TRP A 724 -21.02 -18.85 5.90
CA TRP A 724 -21.86 -20.01 5.64
C TRP A 724 -22.86 -20.28 6.77
N GLN A 725 -22.52 -19.97 8.02
CA GLN A 725 -23.40 -20.26 9.16
C GLN A 725 -24.51 -19.21 9.37
N LEU A 726 -24.51 -18.10 8.63
CA LEU A 726 -25.49 -17.04 8.79
C LEU A 726 -26.88 -17.50 8.32
N ALA A 727 -27.91 -17.21 9.12
CA ALA A 727 -29.30 -17.61 8.81
C ALA A 727 -29.78 -17.04 7.46
N GLU A 728 -29.50 -15.77 7.19
CA GLU A 728 -29.84 -15.10 5.91
C GLU A 728 -29.13 -15.73 4.70
N ILE A 729 -27.90 -16.22 4.90
CA ILE A 729 -27.15 -16.95 3.86
C ILE A 729 -27.74 -18.33 3.65
N GLN A 730 -28.04 -19.05 4.73
CA GLN A 730 -28.69 -20.36 4.68
C GLN A 730 -30.07 -20.30 3.99
N GLU A 731 -30.81 -19.21 4.17
CA GLU A 731 -32.08 -18.99 3.49
C GLU A 731 -31.89 -18.75 1.99
N LYS A 732 -30.95 -17.87 1.62
CA LYS A 732 -30.58 -17.61 0.23
C LYS A 732 -30.08 -18.86 -0.50
N LEU A 733 -29.33 -19.73 0.18
CA LEU A 733 -28.85 -21.00 -0.38
C LEU A 733 -30.01 -21.96 -0.75
N LYS A 734 -31.17 -21.88 -0.10
CA LYS A 734 -32.35 -22.69 -0.48
C LYS A 734 -32.92 -22.29 -1.83
N GLU A 735 -32.63 -21.08 -2.30
CA GLU A 735 -33.04 -20.60 -3.62
C GLU A 735 -32.13 -21.15 -4.73
N LEU A 736 -30.90 -21.58 -4.39
CA LEU A 736 -30.00 -22.20 -5.36
C LEU A 736 -30.55 -23.56 -5.78
N PRO A 737 -30.67 -23.81 -7.10
CA PRO A 737 -31.11 -25.10 -7.58
C PRO A 737 -30.15 -26.23 -7.19
N SER A 738 -30.73 -27.37 -6.79
CA SER A 738 -30.05 -28.61 -6.39
C SER A 738 -29.08 -29.16 -7.42
#